data_AF-A0AAF0WNT4-F1
#
_entry.id   AF-A0AAF0WNT4-F1
#
_cell.length_a   1.000
_cell.length_b   1.000
_cell.length_c   1.000
_cell.angle_alpha   90.00
_cell.angle_beta   90.00
_cell.angle_gamma   90.00
#
_symmetry.space_group_name_H-M   'P 1'
#
loop_
_entity.id
_entity.type
_entity.pdbx_description
1 polymer ?
#
loop_
_entity_poly.entity_id
_entity_poly.type
_entity_poly.pdbx_seq_one_letter_code
_entity_poly.pdbx_strand_id
1 'polypeptide(L)'
;MKIPSLLVLDCHCYEDNKVHIVYMGDLPKGKGGESVTVQSMHHNILTQVLGSPALAKESLVHSYGRSFNGFVARLSDKEAAKIRAMESVVSVFPNTVVPLHTTRSWNFLRFPESHPVADKEGDIIIGMLDTGIWPESKSFIDTGYGPPPAKWKGICQTGNNFTCNNKVIGARFYDADNSSDPEYDIIHGSHTASTAAGELVYDTSYHGIAAGDVRGAVPNARIAVYKVCWTNGCASADILAAFDDAIADGVDLLSVSFGSVFPIPYHEEPISIGSFHAMKNGILTSCSAGDNGPYRREIANYFPWALTVGASTIDRLFVTKVVLGNGQQILGNSLNSFYLGTTTFPLVYSGDAGNVTFGVDFNIARLCIPGTLNTNITKGGILLCDKAVDGEIVTASGAVGMIAPAYNDFISYAFAVPAVIISPDDYESIIEYTRTAHSPTATIFTTVSEVDVMAPTVADFSGRGPNPISPNILKPDLTAPGVNIFAAWSPLAFPSVDANDPRQEDYYIVSGTSMSCPHATGAAAYVKSFHPSWSPAAIKSALMTTATIVDPRKNEDGEFAYGSGQINPIEAVDPGLIFNASEADFVNFLCAEGYNSTLVGLISGDSSTCPGTLGKATDLNYPSFALSLLDGEQIDVTYPRTVTNVGSPNSTYFAWVTMPPEFTVVVEPSTLTFGEVGDTKSFTVRITGSPLYQVPLVSGSIQWTDGTHNVRTPIALFNNMPTIWASLGSTSPLEKNTQPWNAPAVFNN
;
A
#
# COMPACT_ATOMS: atom_id res chain seq x y z
N MET A 1 -67.19 -31.78 17.97
CA MET A 1 -66.23 -32.05 19.06
C MET A 1 -65.08 -31.06 18.87
N LYS A 2 -64.92 -30.11 19.81
CA LYS A 2 -63.87 -29.06 19.98
C LYS A 2 -63.25 -28.50 18.68
N ILE A 3 -63.59 -27.32 18.13
CA ILE A 3 -63.67 -25.90 18.57
C ILE A 3 -62.73 -25.10 17.62
N PRO A 4 -63.08 -23.85 17.25
CA PRO A 4 -62.86 -23.29 15.92
C PRO A 4 -62.02 -21.99 15.91
N SER A 5 -61.95 -21.38 14.72
CA SER A 5 -61.82 -19.92 14.46
C SER A 5 -60.42 -19.29 14.51
N LEU A 6 -60.06 -18.60 13.42
CA LEU A 6 -59.42 -17.28 13.43
C LEU A 6 -59.71 -16.64 12.06
N LEU A 7 -60.64 -15.69 11.94
CA LEU A 7 -60.47 -14.23 12.15
C LEU A 7 -59.37 -13.62 11.28
N VAL A 8 -59.83 -12.85 10.29
CA VAL A 8 -59.05 -11.95 9.44
C VAL A 8 -59.17 -10.54 10.03
N LEU A 9 -58.02 -9.86 10.10
CA LEU A 9 -57.78 -8.40 10.22
C LEU A 9 -58.13 -7.69 11.56
N ASP A 10 -57.11 -7.51 12.42
CA ASP A 10 -56.45 -6.21 12.63
C ASP A 10 -55.23 -6.39 13.55
N CYS A 11 -54.02 -6.18 13.02
CA CYS A 11 -52.78 -6.28 13.80
C CYS A 11 -52.44 -4.90 14.40
N HIS A 12 -52.58 -4.76 15.72
CA HIS A 12 -51.95 -3.68 16.49
C HIS A 12 -50.52 -4.11 16.85
N CYS A 13 -49.50 -3.50 16.24
CA CYS A 13 -48.10 -3.76 16.59
C CYS A 13 -47.77 -3.17 17.98
N TYR A 14 -47.27 -3.99 18.89
CA TYR A 14 -46.60 -3.59 20.14
C TYR A 14 -45.28 -2.88 19.79
N GLU A 15 -45.04 -1.66 20.29
CA GLU A 15 -43.76 -0.95 20.13
C GLU A 15 -42.74 -1.50 21.15
N ASP A 16 -41.64 -2.10 20.67
CA ASP A 16 -40.56 -2.65 21.51
C ASP A 16 -39.72 -1.54 22.18
N ASN A 17 -39.53 -1.64 23.51
CA ASN A 17 -38.67 -0.72 24.26
C ASN A 17 -37.17 -1.03 24.02
N LYS A 18 -36.51 -0.17 23.23
CA LYS A 18 -35.09 -0.31 22.85
C LYS A 18 -34.16 0.43 23.82
N VAL A 19 -32.92 -0.03 23.92
CA VAL A 19 -31.87 0.63 24.72
C VAL A 19 -31.37 1.85 23.94
N HIS A 20 -31.50 3.03 24.52
CA HIS A 20 -31.11 4.30 23.93
C HIS A 20 -30.10 5.02 24.81
N ILE A 21 -29.08 5.58 24.19
CA ILE A 21 -28.11 6.50 24.76
C ILE A 21 -28.67 7.92 24.59
N VAL A 22 -28.85 8.61 25.72
CA VAL A 22 -29.26 10.00 25.86
C VAL A 22 -28.00 10.81 26.18
N TYR A 23 -27.46 11.51 25.19
CA TYR A 23 -26.32 12.40 25.36
C TYR A 23 -26.80 13.81 25.70
N MET A 24 -26.18 14.44 26.70
CA MET A 24 -26.60 15.72 27.27
C MET A 24 -25.47 16.77 27.28
N GLY A 25 -24.38 16.56 26.55
CA GLY A 25 -23.28 17.53 26.44
C GLY A 25 -22.29 17.44 27.60
N ASP A 26 -21.62 18.53 27.96
CA ASP A 26 -20.63 18.59 29.06
C ASP A 26 -21.29 18.57 30.46
N LEU A 27 -20.52 18.32 31.52
CA LEU A 27 -21.06 18.28 32.88
C LEU A 27 -21.62 19.63 33.35
N PRO A 28 -22.72 19.64 34.13
CA PRO A 28 -23.27 20.88 34.69
C PRO A 28 -22.27 21.54 35.66
N LYS A 29 -21.87 22.80 35.39
CA LYS A 29 -21.02 23.59 36.30
C LYS A 29 -21.89 24.21 37.40
N GLY A 30 -21.79 23.71 38.63
CA GLY A 30 -22.61 24.19 39.75
C GLY A 30 -22.35 25.66 40.09
N LYS A 31 -23.41 26.49 40.10
CA LYS A 31 -23.42 27.82 40.74
C LYS A 31 -24.22 27.71 42.04
N GLY A 32 -23.56 27.90 43.18
CA GLY A 32 -24.22 28.14 44.46
C GLY A 32 -24.63 26.90 45.26
N GLY A 33 -23.66 26.21 45.88
CA GLY A 33 -23.82 25.63 47.22
C GLY A 33 -24.79 24.46 47.47
N GLU A 34 -25.55 23.95 46.49
CA GLU A 34 -26.35 22.72 46.66
C GLU A 34 -25.82 21.56 45.80
N SER A 35 -25.66 20.39 46.44
CA SER A 35 -25.17 19.17 45.81
C SER A 35 -26.33 18.41 45.16
N VAL A 36 -26.49 18.55 43.85
CA VAL A 36 -27.31 17.62 43.05
C VAL A 36 -26.35 16.76 42.23
N THR A 37 -26.38 15.44 42.44
CA THR A 37 -25.54 14.51 41.68
C THR A 37 -26.09 14.35 40.26
N VAL A 38 -25.21 14.27 39.24
CA VAL A 38 -25.59 14.14 37.81
C VAL A 38 -26.54 12.96 37.57
N GLN A 39 -26.37 11.87 38.32
CA GLN A 39 -27.27 10.72 38.28
C GLN A 39 -28.70 11.04 38.75
N SER A 40 -28.86 11.93 39.74
CA SER A 40 -30.17 12.41 40.19
C SER A 40 -30.86 13.25 39.12
N MET A 41 -30.09 14.00 38.32
CA MET A 41 -30.60 14.76 37.17
C MET A 41 -31.13 13.82 36.08
N HIS A 42 -30.41 12.75 35.75
CA HIS A 42 -30.86 11.75 34.79
C HIS A 42 -32.14 11.03 35.22
N HIS A 43 -32.23 10.65 36.49
CA HIS A 43 -33.46 10.07 37.03
C HIS A 43 -34.63 11.05 36.98
N ASN A 44 -34.40 12.34 37.22
CA ASN A 44 -35.46 13.34 37.13
C ASN A 44 -35.99 13.48 35.69
N ILE A 45 -35.10 13.57 34.71
CA ILE A 45 -35.48 13.60 33.28
C ILE A 45 -36.31 12.38 32.89
N LEU A 46 -35.87 11.18 33.30
CA LEU A 46 -36.63 9.96 33.05
C LEU A 46 -37.98 9.95 33.79
N THR A 47 -38.04 10.47 35.02
CA THR A 47 -39.28 10.56 35.79
C THR A 47 -40.28 11.49 35.12
N GLN A 48 -39.84 12.61 34.55
CA GLN A 48 -40.70 13.55 33.84
C GLN A 48 -41.33 12.92 32.59
N VAL A 49 -40.59 12.09 31.86
CA VAL A 49 -41.11 11.46 30.64
C VAL A 49 -41.93 10.21 30.92
N LEU A 50 -41.49 9.38 31.86
CA LEU A 50 -42.13 8.11 32.20
C LEU A 50 -43.23 8.25 33.26
N GLY A 51 -43.34 9.43 33.90
CA GLY A 51 -44.39 9.77 34.87
C GLY A 51 -44.24 9.12 36.26
N SER A 52 -43.19 8.35 36.53
CA SER A 52 -42.98 7.65 37.80
C SER A 52 -41.50 7.51 38.17
N PRO A 53 -41.09 7.88 39.41
CA PRO A 53 -39.73 7.67 39.89
C PRO A 53 -39.30 6.19 39.90
N ALA A 54 -40.24 5.27 40.11
CA ALA A 54 -39.95 3.84 40.11
C ALA A 54 -39.61 3.35 38.69
N LEU A 55 -40.38 3.75 37.68
CA LEU A 55 -40.13 3.41 36.28
C LEU A 55 -38.85 4.06 35.75
N ALA A 56 -38.55 5.29 36.17
CA ALA A 56 -37.30 5.97 35.85
C ALA A 56 -36.07 5.28 36.42
N LYS A 57 -36.21 4.61 37.57
CA LYS A 57 -35.14 3.83 38.18
C LYS A 57 -34.94 2.49 37.46
N GLU A 58 -36.03 1.88 37.03
CA GLU A 58 -36.02 0.60 36.31
C GLU A 58 -35.55 0.74 34.85
N SER A 59 -35.84 1.86 34.19
CA SER A 59 -35.47 2.09 32.78
C SER A 59 -34.01 2.55 32.60
N LEU A 60 -33.39 3.15 33.61
CA LEU A 60 -32.01 3.64 33.54
C LEU A 60 -30.99 2.48 33.54
N VAL A 61 -30.28 2.31 32.42
CA VAL A 61 -29.25 1.29 32.21
C VAL A 61 -27.87 1.77 32.68
N HIS A 62 -27.45 2.96 32.26
CA HIS A 62 -26.18 3.59 32.68
C HIS A 62 -26.34 5.09 32.87
N SER A 63 -25.49 5.72 33.69
CA SER A 63 -25.47 7.18 33.89
C SER A 63 -24.04 7.68 33.79
N TYR A 64 -23.76 8.52 32.80
CA TYR A 64 -22.46 9.13 32.50
C TYR A 64 -22.40 10.56 33.06
N GLY A 65 -21.54 10.78 34.07
CA GLY A 65 -21.48 12.05 34.78
C GLY A 65 -20.07 12.44 35.24
N ARG A 66 -19.03 12.08 34.48
CA ARG A 66 -17.61 12.30 34.85
C ARG A 66 -16.81 13.21 33.92
N SER A 67 -17.00 13.09 32.59
CA SER A 67 -16.28 13.90 31.58
C SER A 67 -17.22 14.57 30.59
N PHE A 68 -18.44 14.03 30.48
CA PHE A 68 -19.58 14.59 29.80
C PHE A 68 -20.84 14.04 30.47
N ASN A 69 -21.96 14.69 30.24
CA ASN A 69 -23.27 14.43 30.78
C ASN A 69 -24.10 13.58 29.80
N GLY A 70 -24.70 12.51 30.28
CA GLY A 70 -25.57 11.65 29.48
C GLY A 70 -25.89 10.35 30.20
N PHE A 71 -26.81 9.57 29.68
CA PHE A 71 -27.20 8.30 30.29
C PHE A 71 -27.75 7.33 29.25
N VAL A 72 -27.87 6.06 29.60
CA VAL A 72 -28.49 5.03 28.75
C VAL A 72 -29.75 4.57 29.45
N ALA A 73 -30.86 4.48 28.73
CA ALA A 73 -32.12 3.98 29.26
C ALA A 73 -32.87 3.12 28.24
N ARG A 74 -33.70 2.20 28.71
CA ARG A 74 -34.66 1.46 27.89
C ARG A 74 -35.90 2.33 27.71
N LEU A 75 -36.15 2.74 26.47
CA LEU A 75 -37.18 3.69 26.11
C LEU A 75 -37.93 3.19 24.88
N SER A 76 -39.24 3.43 24.83
CA SER A 76 -39.97 3.40 23.57
C SER A 76 -39.55 4.56 22.67
N ASP A 77 -39.83 4.46 21.38
CA ASP A 77 -39.50 5.53 20.42
C ASP A 77 -40.22 6.85 20.75
N LYS A 78 -41.43 6.77 21.31
CA LYS A 78 -42.20 7.95 21.78
C LYS A 78 -41.57 8.59 23.01
N GLU A 79 -41.06 7.81 23.94
CA GLU A 79 -40.39 8.31 25.15
C GLU A 79 -39.01 8.87 24.80
N ALA A 80 -38.26 8.19 23.93
CA ALA A 80 -36.99 8.69 23.40
C ALA A 80 -37.18 10.02 22.65
N ALA A 81 -38.25 10.16 21.85
CA ALA A 81 -38.59 11.41 21.19
C ALA A 81 -38.93 12.54 22.17
N LYS A 82 -39.64 12.24 23.26
CA LYS A 82 -39.91 13.21 24.32
C LYS A 82 -38.64 13.67 25.02
N ILE A 83 -37.74 12.75 25.36
CA ILE A 83 -36.45 13.10 25.98
C ILE A 83 -35.57 13.89 25.00
N ARG A 84 -35.55 13.51 23.72
CA ARG A 84 -34.82 14.23 22.66
C ARG A 84 -35.29 15.67 22.49
N ALA A 85 -36.54 15.98 22.82
CA ALA A 85 -37.10 17.32 22.73
C ALA A 85 -36.79 18.21 23.96
N MET A 86 -36.13 17.68 24.99
CA MET A 86 -35.77 18.47 26.17
C MET A 86 -34.55 19.33 25.91
N GLU A 87 -34.59 20.59 26.33
CA GLU A 87 -33.53 21.58 26.10
C GLU A 87 -32.17 21.17 26.70
N SER A 88 -32.19 20.34 27.75
CA SER A 88 -30.98 19.80 28.39
C SER A 88 -30.41 18.54 27.73
N VAL A 89 -31.00 18.05 26.62
CA VAL A 89 -30.59 16.82 25.94
C VAL A 89 -30.06 17.14 24.54
N VAL A 90 -28.81 16.76 24.27
CA VAL A 90 -28.13 17.03 23.00
C VAL A 90 -28.55 16.03 21.92
N SER A 91 -28.60 14.74 22.24
CA SER A 91 -29.10 13.72 21.33
C SER A 91 -29.61 12.48 22.07
N VAL A 92 -30.47 11.70 21.43
CA VAL A 92 -30.91 10.38 21.90
C VAL A 92 -30.81 9.40 20.75
N PHE A 93 -30.04 8.32 20.87
CA PHE A 93 -29.81 7.34 19.80
C PHE A 93 -29.72 5.91 20.35
N PRO A 94 -30.08 4.87 19.59
CA PRO A 94 -30.06 3.49 20.08
C PRO A 94 -28.62 2.97 20.31
N ASN A 95 -28.45 2.05 21.26
CA ASN A 95 -27.18 1.38 21.56
C ASN A 95 -26.84 0.29 20.50
N THR A 96 -25.56 0.18 20.10
CA THR A 96 -25.03 -0.82 19.15
C THR A 96 -23.79 -1.55 19.70
N VAL A 97 -23.44 -2.73 19.14
CA VAL A 97 -22.26 -3.57 19.49
C VAL A 97 -21.41 -3.80 18.24
N VAL A 98 -20.08 -3.89 18.35
CA VAL A 98 -19.10 -3.87 17.23
C VAL A 98 -18.02 -4.98 17.30
N PRO A 99 -17.64 -5.62 16.17
CA PRO A 99 -16.49 -6.51 16.04
C PRO A 99 -15.38 -6.07 15.04
N LEU A 100 -14.34 -6.93 14.94
CA LEU A 100 -12.97 -6.75 14.37
C LEU A 100 -12.88 -6.92 12.83
N HIS A 101 -11.68 -7.11 12.24
CA HIS A 101 -11.03 -6.14 11.35
C HIS A 101 -10.25 -6.77 10.18
N THR A 102 -10.09 -6.06 9.05
CA THR A 102 -9.35 -6.41 7.79
C THR A 102 -8.54 -7.71 7.70
N THR A 103 -8.68 -8.51 6.63
CA THR A 103 -8.42 -9.96 6.69
C THR A 103 -7.04 -10.28 7.26
N ARG A 104 -5.99 -9.55 6.83
CA ARG A 104 -4.65 -9.69 7.42
C ARG A 104 -3.69 -8.50 7.35
N SER A 105 -3.56 -7.79 6.22
CA SER A 105 -2.39 -6.90 5.99
C SER A 105 -2.26 -5.79 7.04
N TRP A 106 -3.34 -5.09 7.38
CA TRP A 106 -3.33 -4.07 8.43
C TRP A 106 -3.10 -4.66 9.82
N ASN A 107 -3.69 -5.83 10.12
CA ASN A 107 -3.42 -6.54 11.38
C ASN A 107 -1.95 -6.97 11.50
N PHE A 108 -1.32 -7.40 10.40
CA PHE A 108 0.11 -7.71 10.34
C PHE A 108 0.97 -6.48 10.65
N LEU A 109 0.56 -5.30 10.17
CA LEU A 109 1.18 -4.01 10.52
C LEU A 109 0.89 -3.53 11.95
N ARG A 110 0.25 -4.36 12.79
CA ARG A 110 -0.24 -4.00 14.14
C ARG A 110 -1.17 -2.78 14.10
N PHE A 111 -1.95 -2.69 13.03
CA PHE A 111 -2.92 -1.65 12.77
C PHE A 111 -4.34 -2.25 12.76
N PRO A 112 -4.82 -2.72 13.93
CA PRO A 112 -6.18 -3.26 14.04
C PRO A 112 -7.17 -2.11 13.80
N GLU A 113 -8.36 -2.37 13.27
CA GLU A 113 -9.39 -1.36 13.08
C GLU A 113 -9.99 -0.73 14.36
N SER A 114 -9.53 -1.16 15.55
CA SER A 114 -9.75 -0.55 16.87
C SER A 114 -8.62 0.42 17.23
N HIS A 115 -7.69 0.65 16.31
CA HIS A 115 -6.75 1.74 16.39
C HIS A 115 -7.46 3.07 16.67
N PRO A 116 -6.79 4.02 17.34
CA PRO A 116 -7.34 5.35 17.54
C PRO A 116 -7.67 6.01 16.19
N VAL A 117 -8.91 6.44 15.98
CA VAL A 117 -9.30 7.20 14.79
C VAL A 117 -9.29 8.69 15.15
N ALA A 118 -8.64 9.52 14.35
CA ALA A 118 -8.67 10.97 14.57
C ALA A 118 -10.04 11.55 14.16
N ASP A 119 -10.52 12.54 14.91
CA ASP A 119 -11.76 13.26 14.59
C ASP A 119 -11.77 13.87 13.17
N LYS A 120 -10.57 14.15 12.64
CA LYS A 120 -10.37 14.77 11.33
C LYS A 120 -10.15 13.77 10.19
N GLU A 121 -10.21 12.46 10.43
CA GLU A 121 -10.01 11.46 9.37
C GLU A 121 -11.03 11.66 8.23
N GLY A 122 -12.28 11.97 8.55
CA GLY A 122 -13.34 12.25 7.58
C GLY A 122 -13.13 13.52 6.72
N ASP A 123 -12.18 14.38 7.10
CA ASP A 123 -11.79 15.58 6.36
C ASP A 123 -10.56 15.37 5.47
N ILE A 124 -9.90 14.20 5.57
CA ILE A 124 -8.77 13.84 4.71
C ILE A 124 -9.28 13.41 3.34
N ILE A 125 -8.68 13.94 2.28
CA ILE A 125 -8.98 13.62 0.89
C ILE A 125 -7.74 13.01 0.24
N ILE A 126 -7.84 11.75 -0.18
CA ILE A 126 -6.77 11.04 -0.90
C ILE A 126 -7.08 11.09 -2.40
N GLY A 127 -6.17 11.70 -3.16
CA GLY A 127 -6.19 11.65 -4.62
C GLY A 127 -5.55 10.35 -5.13
N MET A 128 -6.30 9.59 -5.91
CA MET A 128 -5.86 8.34 -6.54
C MET A 128 -5.61 8.59 -8.03
N LEU A 129 -4.34 8.64 -8.43
CA LEU A 129 -3.95 8.65 -9.84
C LEU A 129 -3.74 7.20 -10.24
N ASP A 130 -4.62 6.67 -11.08
CA ASP A 130 -4.63 5.24 -11.44
C ASP A 130 -5.45 5.02 -12.73
N THR A 131 -5.96 3.81 -12.91
CA THR A 131 -6.84 3.34 -13.99
C THR A 131 -8.33 3.66 -13.78
N GLY A 132 -8.66 4.41 -12.71
CA GLY A 132 -10.03 4.78 -12.35
C GLY A 132 -10.51 4.11 -11.07
N ILE A 133 -11.83 4.03 -10.88
CA ILE A 133 -12.46 3.33 -9.74
C ILE A 133 -13.78 2.68 -10.16
N TRP A 134 -14.12 1.54 -9.58
CA TRP A 134 -15.42 0.87 -9.69
C TRP A 134 -16.31 1.34 -8.53
N PRO A 135 -17.11 2.40 -8.70
CA PRO A 135 -17.74 3.11 -7.58
C PRO A 135 -18.84 2.28 -6.90
N GLU A 136 -19.38 1.25 -7.56
CA GLU A 136 -20.40 0.35 -7.02
C GLU A 136 -19.83 -0.67 -6.01
N SER A 137 -18.50 -0.76 -5.85
CA SER A 137 -17.91 -1.65 -4.85
C SER A 137 -18.38 -1.28 -3.44
N LYS A 138 -18.63 -2.31 -2.61
CA LYS A 138 -18.98 -2.13 -1.20
C LYS A 138 -17.91 -1.38 -0.41
N SER A 139 -16.67 -1.38 -0.87
CA SER A 139 -15.58 -0.62 -0.27
C SER A 139 -15.68 0.89 -0.49
N PHE A 140 -16.63 1.36 -1.30
CA PHE A 140 -16.82 2.79 -1.60
C PHE A 140 -18.22 3.31 -1.28
N ILE A 141 -18.96 2.57 -0.45
CA ILE A 141 -20.25 3.05 0.08
C ILE A 141 -20.02 4.25 1.00
N ASP A 142 -21.00 5.14 1.06
CA ASP A 142 -20.93 6.39 1.84
C ASP A 142 -21.98 6.45 2.96
N THR A 143 -22.45 5.29 3.42
CA THR A 143 -23.43 5.23 4.50
C THR A 143 -22.84 5.81 5.79
N GLY A 144 -23.46 6.86 6.33
CA GLY A 144 -22.99 7.55 7.53
C GLY A 144 -22.05 8.73 7.26
N TYR A 145 -21.71 9.00 6.00
CA TYR A 145 -20.87 10.13 5.63
C TYR A 145 -21.65 11.44 5.60
N GLY A 146 -21.04 12.49 6.16
CA GLY A 146 -21.46 13.86 5.90
C GLY A 146 -21.10 14.30 4.47
N PRO A 147 -21.53 15.51 4.05
CA PRO A 147 -21.13 16.07 2.75
C PRO A 147 -19.60 16.14 2.60
N PRO A 148 -19.08 16.27 1.37
CA PRO A 148 -17.65 16.47 1.14
C PRO A 148 -17.11 17.66 1.96
N PRO A 149 -15.86 17.60 2.45
CA PRO A 149 -15.25 18.68 3.22
C PRO A 149 -15.32 20.01 2.48
N ALA A 150 -15.58 21.12 3.18
CA ALA A 150 -15.79 22.43 2.55
C ALA A 150 -14.58 22.96 1.75
N LYS A 151 -13.39 22.41 1.99
CA LYS A 151 -12.16 22.72 1.23
C LYS A 151 -12.14 22.10 -0.17
N TRP A 152 -12.95 21.06 -0.41
CA TRP A 152 -12.99 20.30 -1.65
C TRP A 152 -13.57 21.14 -2.79
N LYS A 153 -12.85 21.19 -3.92
CA LYS A 153 -13.24 21.95 -5.11
C LYS A 153 -13.38 21.10 -6.37
N GLY A 154 -13.01 19.83 -6.29
CA GLY A 154 -13.08 18.93 -7.44
C GLY A 154 -14.49 18.60 -7.86
N ILE A 155 -14.58 18.05 -9.06
CA ILE A 155 -15.85 17.74 -9.72
C ILE A 155 -16.05 16.23 -9.81
N CYS A 156 -17.30 15.84 -10.03
CA CYS A 156 -17.60 14.54 -10.60
C CYS A 156 -17.85 14.71 -12.10
N GLN A 157 -16.86 14.37 -12.92
CA GLN A 157 -16.99 14.43 -14.36
C GLN A 157 -17.98 13.36 -14.82
N THR A 158 -19.13 13.79 -15.32
CA THR A 158 -20.21 12.89 -15.76
C THR A 158 -19.90 12.30 -17.14
N GLY A 159 -19.70 10.99 -17.21
CA GLY A 159 -19.55 10.16 -18.41
C GLY A 159 -19.73 8.68 -18.06
N ASN A 160 -20.12 7.83 -19.02
CA ASN A 160 -20.24 6.37 -18.85
C ASN A 160 -21.04 5.87 -17.61
N ASN A 161 -22.18 6.52 -17.27
CA ASN A 161 -23.00 6.18 -16.07
C ASN A 161 -22.29 6.32 -14.70
N PHE A 162 -21.13 6.97 -14.63
CA PHE A 162 -20.42 7.17 -13.37
C PHE A 162 -21.09 8.25 -12.49
N THR A 163 -21.26 7.97 -11.19
CA THR A 163 -21.77 8.95 -10.22
C THR A 163 -20.95 8.92 -8.93
N CYS A 164 -20.50 10.09 -8.48
CA CYS A 164 -19.82 10.26 -7.20
C CYS A 164 -20.79 10.22 -6.03
N ASN A 165 -20.27 9.95 -4.84
CA ASN A 165 -21.01 9.93 -3.58
C ASN A 165 -20.21 10.67 -2.49
N ASN A 166 -20.58 10.55 -1.21
CA ASN A 166 -19.83 11.21 -0.14
C ASN A 166 -18.53 10.49 0.24
N LYS A 167 -18.27 9.28 -0.27
CA LYS A 167 -17.02 8.53 -0.10
C LYS A 167 -16.04 8.86 -1.23
N VAL A 168 -16.45 8.61 -2.46
CA VAL A 168 -15.78 8.99 -3.71
C VAL A 168 -16.35 10.34 -4.13
N ILE A 169 -15.72 11.42 -3.68
CA ILE A 169 -16.24 12.80 -3.78
C ILE A 169 -15.84 13.50 -5.09
N GLY A 170 -14.91 12.91 -5.84
CA GLY A 170 -14.38 13.43 -7.09
C GLY A 170 -13.99 12.32 -8.04
N ALA A 171 -14.25 12.53 -9.33
CA ALA A 171 -13.83 11.62 -10.38
C ALA A 171 -13.56 12.41 -11.67
N ARG A 172 -12.36 12.26 -12.21
CA ARG A 172 -11.92 12.83 -13.49
C ARG A 172 -11.21 11.75 -14.30
N PHE A 173 -11.19 11.91 -15.61
CA PHE A 173 -10.41 11.07 -16.51
C PHE A 173 -9.70 11.93 -17.57
N TYR A 174 -8.54 11.46 -18.00
CA TYR A 174 -7.64 12.15 -18.91
C TYR A 174 -7.19 11.14 -19.96
N ASP A 175 -7.46 11.41 -21.23
CA ASP A 175 -7.19 10.50 -22.35
C ASP A 175 -6.67 11.30 -23.55
N ALA A 176 -5.46 11.83 -23.42
CA ALA A 176 -4.84 12.63 -24.47
C ALA A 176 -4.65 11.84 -25.78
N ASP A 177 -4.48 10.52 -25.67
CA ASP A 177 -4.24 9.62 -26.80
C ASP A 177 -5.52 9.12 -27.49
N ASN A 178 -6.71 9.49 -27.00
CA ASN A 178 -8.02 8.98 -27.46
C ASN A 178 -8.06 7.44 -27.50
N SER A 179 -7.64 6.81 -26.41
CA SER A 179 -7.71 5.37 -26.24
C SER A 179 -9.18 4.89 -26.26
N SER A 180 -9.45 3.82 -27.00
CA SER A 180 -10.76 3.19 -26.99
C SER A 180 -10.87 2.31 -25.74
N ASP A 181 -11.64 2.75 -24.74
CA ASP A 181 -11.76 2.05 -23.45
C ASP A 181 -12.66 0.82 -23.56
N PRO A 182 -12.19 -0.40 -23.23
CA PRO A 182 -13.05 -1.43 -22.69
C PRO A 182 -13.44 -1.02 -21.25
N GLU A 183 -14.70 -1.20 -20.86
CA GLU A 183 -15.23 -0.98 -19.50
C GLU A 183 -14.46 -1.75 -18.39
N TYR A 184 -13.59 -2.66 -18.80
CA TYR A 184 -12.72 -3.52 -18.00
C TYR A 184 -11.43 -2.88 -17.50
N ASP A 185 -11.08 -1.63 -17.82
CA ASP A 185 -9.74 -1.09 -17.47
C ASP A 185 -9.63 -0.60 -16.02
N ILE A 186 -10.74 -0.58 -15.25
CA ILE A 186 -10.85 0.13 -13.97
C ILE A 186 -10.38 -0.72 -12.75
N ILE A 187 -9.62 -1.78 -13.01
CA ILE A 187 -9.42 -2.87 -12.09
C ILE A 187 -8.38 -2.53 -11.02
N HIS A 188 -7.24 -2.03 -11.49
CA HIS A 188 -6.08 -1.74 -10.66
C HIS A 188 -6.38 -0.60 -9.67
N GLY A 189 -7.07 0.46 -10.12
CA GLY A 189 -7.36 1.63 -9.31
C GLY A 189 -8.40 1.39 -8.22
N SER A 190 -9.35 0.47 -8.45
CA SER A 190 -10.28 0.01 -7.42
C SER A 190 -9.55 -0.73 -6.29
N HIS A 191 -8.57 -1.56 -6.66
CA HIS A 191 -7.75 -2.32 -5.71
C HIS A 191 -6.88 -1.38 -4.86
N THR A 192 -6.20 -0.43 -5.50
CA THR A 192 -5.33 0.54 -4.79
C THR A 192 -6.15 1.50 -3.92
N ALA A 193 -7.27 2.03 -4.41
CA ALA A 193 -8.13 2.95 -3.66
C ALA A 193 -8.76 2.30 -2.43
N SER A 194 -9.25 1.06 -2.57
CA SER A 194 -9.81 0.30 -1.44
C SER A 194 -8.75 -0.11 -0.42
N THR A 195 -7.50 -0.34 -0.86
CA THR A 195 -6.37 -0.57 0.05
C THR A 195 -6.04 0.68 0.86
N ALA A 196 -6.07 1.89 0.27
CA ALA A 196 -5.75 3.13 0.98
C ALA A 196 -6.87 3.54 1.94
N ALA A 197 -8.11 3.58 1.46
CA ALA A 197 -9.25 4.16 2.16
C ALA A 197 -10.57 3.40 1.91
N GLY A 198 -10.54 2.10 1.60
CA GLY A 198 -11.77 1.32 1.48
C GLY A 198 -12.56 1.28 2.78
N GLU A 199 -13.88 1.31 2.65
CA GLU A 199 -14.80 1.00 3.75
C GLU A 199 -14.62 -0.42 4.25
N LEU A 200 -15.08 -0.63 5.49
CA LEU A 200 -15.13 -1.95 6.10
C LEU A 200 -16.24 -2.78 5.44
N VAL A 201 -15.84 -3.88 4.81
CA VAL A 201 -16.73 -4.84 4.16
C VAL A 201 -16.55 -6.20 4.81
N TYR A 202 -17.64 -6.71 5.37
CA TYR A 202 -17.62 -7.94 6.15
C TYR A 202 -17.68 -9.21 5.30
N ASP A 203 -17.11 -10.30 5.84
CA ASP A 203 -17.29 -11.68 5.35
C ASP A 203 -17.02 -11.85 3.84
N THR A 204 -15.94 -11.27 3.33
CA THR A 204 -15.52 -11.41 1.93
C THR A 204 -14.39 -12.44 1.78
N SER A 205 -14.29 -13.03 0.59
CA SER A 205 -13.24 -14.02 0.26
C SER A 205 -13.14 -14.19 -1.25
N TYR A 206 -11.99 -14.63 -1.73
CA TYR A 206 -11.85 -15.15 -3.09
C TYR A 206 -12.19 -16.65 -3.07
N HIS A 207 -13.47 -16.99 -3.26
CA HIS A 207 -13.96 -18.37 -3.16
C HIS A 207 -13.54 -19.12 -1.88
N GLY A 208 -13.59 -18.46 -0.72
CA GLY A 208 -13.15 -19.00 0.57
C GLY A 208 -11.65 -18.84 0.86
N ILE A 209 -10.83 -18.50 -0.14
CA ILE A 209 -9.43 -18.12 0.06
C ILE A 209 -9.40 -16.69 0.62
N ALA A 210 -8.47 -16.43 1.54
CA ALA A 210 -8.30 -15.11 2.15
C ALA A 210 -9.50 -14.61 2.95
N ALA A 211 -10.39 -15.49 3.40
CA ALA A 211 -11.65 -15.10 4.02
C ALA A 211 -11.49 -14.16 5.24
N GLY A 212 -12.34 -13.14 5.31
CA GLY A 212 -12.47 -12.19 6.41
C GLY A 212 -13.02 -10.84 5.96
N ASP A 213 -12.84 -9.80 6.78
CA ASP A 213 -13.31 -8.45 6.45
C ASP A 213 -12.26 -7.68 5.61
N VAL A 214 -12.63 -6.70 4.80
CA VAL A 214 -11.69 -5.89 4.01
C VAL A 214 -11.95 -4.40 4.26
N ARG A 215 -10.90 -3.57 4.31
CA ARG A 215 -10.88 -2.13 4.63
C ARG A 215 -9.57 -1.50 4.19
N GLY A 216 -9.58 -0.19 4.04
CA GLY A 216 -8.38 0.62 3.93
C GLY A 216 -7.80 1.04 5.28
N ALA A 217 -6.69 1.78 5.24
CA ALA A 217 -6.06 2.31 6.45
C ALA A 217 -6.95 3.33 7.16
N VAL A 218 -7.56 4.23 6.38
CA VAL A 218 -8.39 5.33 6.87
C VAL A 218 -9.79 5.20 6.28
N PRO A 219 -10.62 4.27 6.79
CA PRO A 219 -11.94 4.02 6.23
C PRO A 219 -12.78 5.27 6.12
N ASN A 220 -12.68 6.28 7.00
CA ASN A 220 -13.51 7.48 6.91
C ASN A 220 -13.00 8.55 5.91
N ALA A 221 -11.78 8.42 5.39
CA ALA A 221 -11.21 9.41 4.47
C ALA A 221 -11.95 9.44 3.13
N ARG A 222 -11.95 10.59 2.46
CA ARG A 222 -12.56 10.77 1.15
C ARG A 222 -11.60 10.37 0.04
N ILE A 223 -12.16 9.88 -1.06
CA ILE A 223 -11.42 9.47 -2.26
C ILE A 223 -11.75 10.44 -3.40
N ALA A 224 -10.72 10.92 -4.08
CA ALA A 224 -10.85 11.64 -5.35
C ALA A 224 -10.05 10.89 -6.43
N VAL A 225 -10.68 10.55 -7.54
CA VAL A 225 -10.09 9.66 -8.54
C VAL A 225 -9.71 10.43 -9.79
N TYR A 226 -8.51 10.19 -10.28
CA TYR A 226 -7.95 10.79 -11.48
C TYR A 226 -7.46 9.64 -12.39
N LYS A 227 -8.32 9.22 -13.33
CA LYS A 227 -7.98 8.16 -14.30
C LYS A 227 -7.01 8.71 -15.34
N VAL A 228 -5.76 8.27 -15.28
CA VAL A 228 -4.66 8.67 -16.20
C VAL A 228 -4.03 7.48 -16.91
N CYS A 229 -4.40 6.27 -16.53
CA CYS A 229 -3.90 5.04 -17.10
C CYS A 229 -5.01 4.33 -17.88
N TRP A 230 -4.64 3.83 -19.04
CA TRP A 230 -5.47 3.09 -19.97
C TRP A 230 -4.71 1.84 -20.45
N THR A 231 -5.32 1.05 -21.34
CA THR A 231 -4.74 -0.18 -21.91
C THR A 231 -3.34 0.00 -22.54
N ASN A 232 -3.00 1.19 -23.03
CA ASN A 232 -1.68 1.52 -23.59
C ASN A 232 -0.68 2.06 -22.55
N GLY A 233 -1.07 2.17 -21.28
CA GLY A 233 -0.28 2.71 -20.18
C GLY A 233 -0.80 4.06 -19.68
N CYS A 234 0.05 4.78 -18.96
CA CYS A 234 -0.28 6.08 -18.37
C CYS A 234 0.48 7.18 -19.12
N ALA A 235 -0.23 8.01 -19.89
CA ALA A 235 0.41 9.02 -20.72
C ALA A 235 0.94 10.20 -19.87
N SER A 236 2.15 10.69 -20.18
CA SER A 236 2.77 11.79 -19.41
C SER A 236 1.94 13.07 -19.39
N ALA A 237 1.21 13.37 -20.47
CA ALA A 237 0.32 14.52 -20.56
C ALA A 237 -0.86 14.40 -19.57
N ASP A 238 -1.45 13.20 -19.48
CA ASP A 238 -2.57 12.89 -18.60
C ASP A 238 -2.14 12.89 -17.12
N ILE A 239 -0.96 12.35 -16.83
CA ILE A 239 -0.35 12.40 -15.49
C ILE A 239 -0.22 13.85 -15.00
N LEU A 240 0.39 14.74 -15.80
CA LEU A 240 0.58 16.13 -15.40
C LEU A 240 -0.74 16.89 -15.26
N ALA A 241 -1.70 16.66 -16.15
CA ALA A 241 -3.04 17.26 -16.05
C ALA A 241 -3.76 16.83 -14.77
N ALA A 242 -3.66 15.56 -14.40
CA ALA A 242 -4.23 15.06 -13.15
C ALA A 242 -3.56 15.63 -11.90
N PHE A 243 -2.22 15.77 -11.89
CA PHE A 243 -1.53 16.43 -10.78
C PHE A 243 -1.99 17.88 -10.61
N ASP A 244 -2.11 18.64 -11.70
CA ASP A 244 -2.56 20.03 -11.67
C ASP A 244 -3.98 20.15 -11.08
N ASP A 245 -4.94 19.38 -11.62
CA ASP A 245 -6.30 19.33 -11.11
C ASP A 245 -6.35 18.84 -9.65
N ALA A 246 -5.59 17.81 -9.27
CA ALA A 246 -5.65 17.26 -7.91
C ALA A 246 -5.13 18.25 -6.85
N ILE A 247 -4.07 18.98 -7.16
CA ILE A 247 -3.55 20.05 -6.31
C ILE A 247 -4.59 21.17 -6.18
N ALA A 248 -5.19 21.59 -7.29
CA ALA A 248 -6.18 22.67 -7.32
C ALA A 248 -7.51 22.28 -6.62
N ASP A 249 -7.93 21.03 -6.75
CA ASP A 249 -9.13 20.45 -6.17
C ASP A 249 -9.03 20.33 -4.63
N GLY A 250 -7.80 20.36 -4.11
CA GLY A 250 -7.51 20.44 -2.67
C GLY A 250 -7.39 19.09 -1.98
N VAL A 251 -6.79 18.10 -2.65
CA VAL A 251 -6.44 16.82 -2.01
C VAL A 251 -5.41 17.02 -0.90
N ASP A 252 -5.36 16.12 0.08
CA ASP A 252 -4.36 16.16 1.16
C ASP A 252 -3.14 15.28 0.88
N LEU A 253 -3.33 14.17 0.17
CA LEU A 253 -2.29 13.22 -0.25
C LEU A 253 -2.58 12.69 -1.65
N LEU A 254 -1.55 12.19 -2.32
CA LEU A 254 -1.63 11.54 -3.61
C LEU A 254 -1.05 10.12 -3.54
N SER A 255 -1.76 9.15 -4.10
CA SER A 255 -1.28 7.78 -4.34
C SER A 255 -1.03 7.58 -5.82
N VAL A 256 0.21 7.24 -6.20
CA VAL A 256 0.65 7.07 -7.59
C VAL A 256 1.30 5.69 -7.72
N SER A 257 0.52 4.71 -8.15
CA SER A 257 0.92 3.30 -8.21
C SER A 257 1.44 2.90 -9.59
N PHE A 258 2.22 3.78 -10.21
CA PHE A 258 2.90 3.55 -11.50
C PHE A 258 4.20 4.38 -11.55
N GLY A 259 5.05 4.10 -12.53
CA GLY A 259 6.33 4.80 -12.71
C GLY A 259 7.04 4.41 -13.99
N SER A 260 8.09 5.14 -14.32
CA SER A 260 8.92 4.86 -15.50
C SER A 260 9.82 3.65 -15.28
N VAL A 261 10.04 2.87 -16.34
CA VAL A 261 11.00 1.75 -16.34
C VAL A 261 12.46 2.25 -16.44
N PHE A 262 12.65 3.46 -16.97
CA PHE A 262 13.97 4.05 -17.17
C PHE A 262 14.13 5.36 -16.38
N PRO A 263 15.34 5.63 -15.86
CA PRO A 263 15.62 6.89 -15.18
C PRO A 263 15.66 8.06 -16.16
N ILE A 264 14.86 9.08 -15.84
CA ILE A 264 14.71 10.35 -16.56
C ILE A 264 15.13 11.50 -15.61
N PRO A 265 15.82 12.56 -16.08
CA PRO A 265 16.11 13.72 -15.24
C PRO A 265 14.87 14.32 -14.56
N TYR A 266 14.99 14.83 -13.34
CA TYR A 266 13.84 15.27 -12.53
C TYR A 266 12.91 16.28 -13.20
N HIS A 267 13.44 17.14 -14.08
CA HIS A 267 12.69 18.18 -14.79
C HIS A 267 12.05 17.72 -16.10
N GLU A 268 12.26 16.45 -16.49
CA GLU A 268 11.65 15.82 -17.66
C GLU A 268 10.72 14.66 -17.27
N GLU A 269 10.79 14.19 -16.02
CA GLU A 269 9.99 13.07 -15.52
C GLU A 269 8.64 13.58 -14.96
N PRO A 270 7.48 13.17 -15.51
CA PRO A 270 6.17 13.77 -15.21
C PRO A 270 5.73 13.60 -13.76
N ILE A 271 6.02 12.46 -13.11
CA ILE A 271 5.61 12.22 -11.71
C ILE A 271 6.46 13.07 -10.78
N SER A 272 7.75 13.22 -11.05
CA SER A 272 8.70 14.09 -10.37
C SER A 272 8.26 15.55 -10.42
N ILE A 273 7.88 16.05 -11.61
CA ILE A 273 7.36 17.41 -11.79
C ILE A 273 6.06 17.60 -11.00
N GLY A 274 5.06 16.73 -11.21
CA GLY A 274 3.76 16.82 -10.54
C GLY A 274 3.88 16.74 -9.01
N SER A 275 4.68 15.79 -8.51
CA SER A 275 4.91 15.60 -7.08
C SER A 275 5.74 16.71 -6.43
N PHE A 276 6.61 17.41 -7.18
CA PHE A 276 7.31 18.60 -6.68
C PHE A 276 6.29 19.72 -6.40
N HIS A 277 5.38 19.98 -7.33
CA HIS A 277 4.32 20.97 -7.16
C HIS A 277 3.30 20.55 -6.09
N ALA A 278 3.02 19.26 -5.94
CA ALA A 278 2.21 18.75 -4.83
C ALA A 278 2.89 19.01 -3.48
N MET A 279 4.18 18.68 -3.36
CA MET A 279 4.97 18.91 -2.15
C MET A 279 5.00 20.40 -1.77
N LYS A 280 5.22 21.28 -2.75
CA LYS A 280 5.17 22.73 -2.58
C LYS A 280 3.84 23.21 -1.99
N ASN A 281 2.73 22.56 -2.34
CA ASN A 281 1.40 22.87 -1.85
C ASN A 281 1.01 22.06 -0.58
N GLY A 282 1.97 21.42 0.08
CA GLY A 282 1.72 20.69 1.33
C GLY A 282 1.08 19.31 1.15
N ILE A 283 1.16 18.76 -0.06
CA ILE A 283 0.55 17.47 -0.45
C ILE A 283 1.66 16.43 -0.62
N LEU A 284 1.63 15.37 0.20
CA LEU A 284 2.57 14.26 0.06
C LEU A 284 2.12 13.34 -1.08
N THR A 285 3.04 13.00 -1.97
CA THR A 285 2.85 11.95 -2.98
C THR A 285 3.55 10.68 -2.55
N SER A 286 2.81 9.57 -2.48
CA SER A 286 3.39 8.23 -2.38
C SER A 286 3.49 7.62 -3.76
N CYS A 287 4.62 6.97 -4.04
CA CYS A 287 4.91 6.33 -5.31
C CYS A 287 5.37 4.89 -5.08
N SER A 288 4.94 3.97 -5.95
CA SER A 288 5.45 2.60 -5.97
C SER A 288 6.94 2.57 -6.39
N ALA A 289 7.73 1.63 -5.86
CA ALA A 289 9.14 1.49 -6.24
C ALA A 289 9.33 0.87 -7.64
N GLY A 290 8.28 0.32 -8.25
CA GLY A 290 8.34 -0.42 -9.53
C GLY A 290 8.50 -1.91 -9.30
N ASP A 291 8.16 -2.71 -10.31
CA ASP A 291 8.11 -4.18 -10.22
C ASP A 291 9.15 -4.88 -11.11
N ASN A 292 10.25 -4.17 -11.42
CA ASN A 292 11.31 -4.64 -12.30
C ASN A 292 12.50 -5.31 -11.59
N GLY A 293 12.46 -5.44 -10.25
CA GLY A 293 13.51 -6.09 -9.45
C GLY A 293 13.78 -7.55 -9.88
N PRO A 294 14.81 -8.21 -9.30
CA PRO A 294 15.47 -7.87 -8.05
C PRO A 294 16.81 -7.14 -8.20
N TYR A 295 17.21 -6.74 -9.41
CA TYR A 295 18.53 -6.14 -9.61
C TYR A 295 18.56 -4.66 -9.21
N ARG A 296 19.75 -4.21 -8.86
CA ARG A 296 19.99 -2.81 -8.44
C ARG A 296 19.73 -1.82 -9.56
N ARG A 297 19.26 -0.63 -9.17
CA ARG A 297 18.88 0.50 -10.05
C ARG A 297 17.67 0.24 -10.94
N GLU A 298 16.82 -0.71 -10.55
CA GLU A 298 15.53 -0.98 -11.19
C GLU A 298 14.37 -0.24 -10.51
N ILE A 299 14.70 0.76 -9.68
CA ILE A 299 13.70 1.61 -9.03
C ILE A 299 13.08 2.61 -10.01
N ALA A 300 11.75 2.65 -10.06
CA ALA A 300 10.99 3.50 -10.98
C ALA A 300 10.87 4.95 -10.51
N ASN A 301 10.54 5.14 -9.23
CA ASN A 301 10.29 6.47 -8.65
C ASN A 301 11.37 6.82 -7.63
N TYR A 302 12.28 7.74 -7.96
CA TYR A 302 13.50 8.00 -7.16
C TYR A 302 13.64 9.45 -6.65
N PHE A 303 12.67 10.31 -6.90
CA PHE A 303 12.72 11.73 -6.52
C PHE A 303 12.65 11.95 -4.99
N PRO A 304 13.42 12.89 -4.40
CA PRO A 304 13.50 13.05 -2.94
C PRO A 304 12.22 13.55 -2.27
N TRP A 305 11.41 14.36 -2.95
CA TRP A 305 10.21 14.99 -2.38
C TRP A 305 8.98 14.08 -2.31
N ALA A 306 9.02 12.88 -2.89
CA ALA A 306 7.95 11.87 -2.76
C ALA A 306 8.38 10.69 -1.91
N LEU A 307 7.40 9.98 -1.34
CA LEU A 307 7.59 8.76 -0.57
C LEU A 307 7.59 7.54 -1.51
N THR A 308 8.77 6.95 -1.74
CA THR A 308 8.90 5.74 -2.58
C THR A 308 8.81 4.46 -1.75
N VAL A 309 7.96 3.52 -2.18
CA VAL A 309 7.54 2.38 -1.36
C VAL A 309 7.89 1.06 -2.03
N GLY A 310 8.76 0.27 -1.40
CA GLY A 310 9.02 -1.13 -1.77
C GLY A 310 7.88 -2.06 -1.37
N ALA A 311 7.85 -3.27 -1.92
CA ALA A 311 6.84 -4.29 -1.59
C ALA A 311 7.44 -5.41 -0.73
N SER A 312 6.76 -5.76 0.35
CA SER A 312 7.10 -6.90 1.19
C SER A 312 5.95 -7.88 1.34
N THR A 313 6.30 -9.11 1.71
CA THR A 313 5.33 -10.14 2.10
C THR A 313 4.65 -9.81 3.42
N ILE A 314 3.48 -10.40 3.62
CA ILE A 314 2.83 -10.52 4.92
C ILE A 314 2.99 -11.95 5.43
N ASP A 315 2.63 -12.16 6.68
CA ASP A 315 2.66 -13.49 7.31
C ASP A 315 1.56 -14.45 6.81
N ARG A 316 0.66 -14.03 5.91
CA ARG A 316 -0.26 -14.95 5.22
C ARG A 316 0.41 -15.50 3.96
N LEU A 317 0.60 -16.82 3.95
CA LEU A 317 1.07 -17.59 2.81
C LEU A 317 -0.10 -18.36 2.18
N PHE A 318 -0.21 -18.35 0.86
CA PHE A 318 -1.18 -19.19 0.14
C PHE A 318 -0.51 -20.47 -0.32
N VAL A 319 -1.02 -21.60 0.14
CA VAL A 319 -0.44 -22.92 -0.11
C VAL A 319 -1.43 -23.78 -0.88
N THR A 320 -1.00 -24.29 -2.02
CA THR A 320 -1.72 -25.25 -2.85
C THR A 320 -0.98 -26.58 -2.82
N LYS A 321 -1.61 -27.59 -2.21
CA LYS A 321 -0.99 -28.91 -2.07
C LYS A 321 -1.23 -29.76 -3.31
N VAL A 322 -0.18 -30.48 -3.72
CA VAL A 322 -0.22 -31.57 -4.70
C VAL A 322 0.10 -32.89 -4.01
N VAL A 323 -0.69 -33.92 -4.28
CA VAL A 323 -0.38 -35.29 -3.85
C VAL A 323 -0.21 -36.17 -5.08
N LEU A 324 0.99 -36.73 -5.24
CA LEU A 324 1.32 -37.65 -6.33
C LEU A 324 0.84 -39.07 -6.01
N GLY A 325 0.69 -39.91 -7.04
CA GLY A 325 0.24 -41.30 -6.87
C GLY A 325 1.21 -42.19 -6.07
N ASN A 326 2.47 -41.78 -5.90
CA ASN A 326 3.42 -42.44 -4.99
C ASN A 326 3.28 -42.01 -3.52
N GLY A 327 2.33 -41.11 -3.21
CA GLY A 327 2.09 -40.58 -1.86
C GLY A 327 2.95 -39.37 -1.48
N GLN A 328 3.88 -38.93 -2.33
CA GLN A 328 4.65 -37.72 -2.10
C GLN A 328 3.72 -36.50 -2.10
N GLN A 329 3.94 -35.61 -1.14
CA GLN A 329 3.21 -34.34 -1.03
C GLN A 329 4.16 -33.21 -1.38
N ILE A 330 3.70 -32.33 -2.26
CA ILE A 330 4.41 -31.15 -2.70
C ILE A 330 3.55 -29.94 -2.37
N LEU A 331 4.18 -28.89 -1.85
CA LEU A 331 3.53 -27.63 -1.54
C LEU A 331 3.95 -26.62 -2.60
N GLY A 332 2.96 -26.07 -3.31
CA GLY A 332 3.17 -24.99 -4.25
C GLY A 332 2.32 -23.77 -3.89
N ASN A 333 2.39 -22.76 -4.74
CA ASN A 333 1.70 -21.50 -4.60
C ASN A 333 0.73 -21.32 -5.78
N SER A 334 -0.53 -21.04 -5.48
CA SER A 334 -1.54 -20.57 -6.44
C SER A 334 -2.78 -20.11 -5.66
N LEU A 335 -3.73 -19.50 -6.36
CA LEU A 335 -5.08 -19.21 -5.86
C LEU A 335 -6.07 -20.20 -6.47
N ASN A 336 -5.84 -21.49 -6.22
CA ASN A 336 -6.64 -22.58 -6.72
C ASN A 336 -7.95 -22.73 -5.92
N SER A 337 -9.04 -22.17 -6.44
CA SER A 337 -10.38 -22.28 -5.84
C SER A 337 -11.14 -23.54 -6.26
N PHE A 338 -10.63 -24.33 -7.21
CA PHE A 338 -11.33 -25.49 -7.74
C PHE A 338 -11.34 -26.68 -6.77
N TYR A 339 -12.53 -27.03 -6.28
CA TYR A 339 -12.71 -28.19 -5.40
C TYR A 339 -12.86 -29.49 -6.20
N LEU A 340 -11.78 -30.26 -6.29
CA LEU A 340 -11.75 -31.59 -6.92
C LEU A 340 -11.89 -32.75 -5.91
N GLY A 341 -12.15 -32.44 -4.63
CA GLY A 341 -12.17 -33.43 -3.55
C GLY A 341 -10.84 -34.17 -3.42
N THR A 342 -10.90 -35.51 -3.43
CA THR A 342 -9.70 -36.38 -3.48
C THR A 342 -9.55 -37.05 -4.85
N THR A 343 -10.11 -36.44 -5.91
CA THR A 343 -10.10 -37.01 -7.26
C THR A 343 -8.70 -36.93 -7.83
N THR A 344 -8.19 -38.07 -8.28
CA THR A 344 -6.85 -38.20 -8.84
C THR A 344 -6.91 -38.33 -10.36
N PHE A 345 -6.03 -37.61 -11.06
CA PHE A 345 -5.96 -37.59 -12.52
C PHE A 345 -4.62 -38.12 -13.03
N PRO A 346 -4.56 -38.67 -14.26
CA PRO A 346 -3.30 -38.96 -14.93
C PRO A 346 -2.41 -37.72 -14.96
N LEU A 347 -1.13 -37.87 -14.61
CA LEU A 347 -0.14 -36.81 -14.72
C LEU A 347 0.62 -37.00 -16.04
N VAL A 348 0.57 -35.99 -16.91
CA VAL A 348 1.12 -36.06 -18.27
C VAL A 348 2.26 -35.05 -18.40
N TYR A 349 3.48 -35.54 -18.57
CA TYR A 349 4.59 -34.67 -18.95
C TYR A 349 4.40 -34.18 -20.38
N SER A 350 4.30 -32.86 -20.53
CA SER A 350 3.97 -32.21 -21.80
C SER A 350 5.01 -32.47 -22.90
N GLY A 351 6.29 -32.63 -22.53
CA GLY A 351 7.36 -32.99 -23.46
C GLY A 351 7.13 -34.32 -24.20
N ASP A 352 6.41 -35.25 -23.58
CA ASP A 352 6.06 -36.56 -24.17
C ASP A 352 4.71 -36.55 -24.92
N ALA A 353 4.00 -35.42 -24.87
CA ALA A 353 2.67 -35.25 -25.43
C ALA A 353 2.66 -34.40 -26.71
N GLY A 354 3.79 -34.25 -27.41
CA GLY A 354 3.90 -33.47 -28.64
C GLY A 354 2.99 -33.95 -29.77
N ASN A 355 2.38 -33.03 -30.52
CA ASN A 355 1.59 -33.34 -31.69
C ASN A 355 2.49 -33.66 -32.90
N VAL A 356 2.91 -34.92 -32.96
CA VAL A 356 3.78 -35.46 -34.01
C VAL A 356 3.23 -35.28 -35.43
N THR A 357 1.90 -35.14 -35.60
CA THR A 357 1.27 -34.88 -36.89
C THR A 357 1.66 -33.52 -37.48
N PHE A 358 1.99 -32.55 -36.62
CA PHE A 358 2.49 -31.23 -37.01
C PHE A 358 4.02 -31.10 -36.88
N GLY A 359 4.73 -32.21 -36.67
CA GLY A 359 6.20 -32.21 -36.54
C GLY A 359 6.71 -31.56 -35.26
N VAL A 360 5.87 -31.45 -34.23
CA VAL A 360 6.25 -30.87 -32.93
C VAL A 360 7.17 -31.84 -32.18
N ASP A 361 8.37 -31.38 -31.83
CA ASP A 361 9.31 -32.12 -30.99
C ASP A 361 9.16 -31.82 -29.50
N PHE A 362 9.91 -32.55 -28.68
CA PHE A 362 9.85 -32.45 -27.22
C PHE A 362 10.22 -31.06 -26.68
N ASN A 363 11.13 -30.32 -27.33
CA ASN A 363 11.60 -29.01 -26.85
C ASN A 363 10.50 -27.96 -26.90
N ILE A 364 9.60 -28.10 -27.86
CA ILE A 364 8.45 -27.22 -28.06
C ILE A 364 7.28 -27.70 -27.18
N ALA A 365 7.01 -29.01 -27.17
CA ALA A 365 5.87 -29.57 -26.43
C ALA A 365 5.96 -29.34 -24.92
N ARG A 366 7.18 -29.45 -24.33
CA ARG A 366 7.40 -29.23 -22.89
C ARG A 366 7.00 -27.84 -22.38
N LEU A 367 6.94 -26.86 -23.29
CA LEU A 367 6.56 -25.48 -22.97
C LEU A 367 5.05 -25.25 -22.98
N CYS A 368 4.25 -26.29 -23.27
CA CYS A 368 2.80 -26.23 -23.37
C CYS A 368 2.31 -25.11 -24.30
N ILE A 369 2.98 -24.91 -25.45
CA ILE A 369 2.63 -23.86 -26.41
C ILE A 369 1.27 -24.19 -27.08
N PRO A 370 0.41 -23.20 -27.35
CA PRO A 370 -0.87 -23.42 -28.02
C PRO A 370 -0.73 -24.25 -29.30
N GLY A 371 -1.58 -25.28 -29.45
CA GLY A 371 -1.61 -26.15 -30.64
C GLY A 371 -0.48 -27.18 -30.74
N THR A 372 0.46 -27.21 -29.79
CA THR A 372 1.64 -28.10 -29.87
C THR A 372 1.42 -29.46 -29.22
N LEU A 373 0.38 -29.62 -28.39
CA LEU A 373 0.08 -30.85 -27.66
C LEU A 373 -0.91 -31.75 -28.42
N ASN A 374 -0.75 -33.06 -28.29
CA ASN A 374 -1.64 -34.08 -28.81
C ASN A 374 -2.78 -34.33 -27.82
N THR A 375 -3.98 -33.87 -28.19
CA THR A 375 -5.18 -33.97 -27.35
C THR A 375 -5.58 -35.40 -26.98
N ASN A 376 -5.19 -36.40 -27.77
CA ASN A 376 -5.46 -37.80 -27.41
C ASN A 376 -4.63 -38.29 -26.22
N ILE A 377 -3.49 -37.64 -25.95
CA ILE A 377 -2.58 -37.98 -24.85
C ILE A 377 -2.92 -37.15 -23.60
N THR A 378 -3.20 -35.86 -23.79
CA THR A 378 -3.41 -34.90 -22.68
C THR A 378 -4.82 -34.93 -22.11
N LYS A 379 -5.81 -35.46 -22.84
CA LYS A 379 -7.23 -35.40 -22.45
C LYS A 379 -7.49 -36.07 -21.10
N GLY A 380 -8.11 -35.31 -20.19
CA GLY A 380 -8.47 -35.78 -18.85
C GLY A 380 -7.32 -35.87 -17.85
N GLY A 381 -6.10 -35.46 -18.24
CA GLY A 381 -4.92 -35.45 -17.39
C GLY A 381 -4.58 -34.07 -16.83
N ILE A 382 -3.67 -34.03 -15.86
CA ILE A 382 -2.97 -32.83 -15.40
C ILE A 382 -1.69 -32.70 -16.21
N LEU A 383 -1.46 -31.54 -16.82
CA LEU A 383 -0.23 -31.25 -17.54
C LEU A 383 0.91 -30.89 -16.57
N LEU A 384 2.08 -31.47 -16.81
CA LEU A 384 3.34 -30.99 -16.24
C LEU A 384 4.08 -30.21 -17.32
N CYS A 385 4.15 -28.89 -17.16
CA CYS A 385 4.72 -27.94 -18.12
C CYS A 385 6.01 -27.34 -17.56
N ASP A 386 7.03 -27.13 -18.41
CA ASP A 386 8.30 -26.49 -18.02
C ASP A 386 8.14 -24.99 -17.69
N LYS A 387 6.95 -24.44 -17.93
CA LYS A 387 6.56 -23.08 -17.54
C LYS A 387 5.05 -23.02 -17.31
N ALA A 388 4.61 -22.06 -16.51
CA ALA A 388 3.20 -21.74 -16.40
C ALA A 388 2.66 -21.22 -17.75
N VAL A 389 1.45 -21.64 -18.12
CA VAL A 389 0.74 -21.18 -19.31
C VAL A 389 -0.69 -20.82 -18.95
N ASP A 390 -1.34 -20.08 -19.85
CA ASP A 390 -2.76 -19.73 -19.76
C ASP A 390 -3.64 -20.99 -19.66
N GLY A 391 -4.65 -20.96 -18.78
CA GLY A 391 -5.60 -22.04 -18.53
C GLY A 391 -6.42 -22.42 -19.77
N GLU A 392 -6.61 -21.51 -20.72
CA GLU A 392 -7.22 -21.81 -22.02
C GLU A 392 -6.39 -22.82 -22.81
N ILE A 393 -5.06 -22.75 -22.72
CA ILE A 393 -4.17 -23.67 -23.42
C ILE A 393 -4.29 -25.07 -22.82
N VAL A 394 -4.39 -25.14 -21.49
CA VAL A 394 -4.65 -26.38 -20.76
C VAL A 394 -6.00 -26.95 -21.19
N THR A 395 -7.05 -26.14 -21.20
CA THR A 395 -8.40 -26.55 -21.60
C THR A 395 -8.47 -26.99 -23.06
N ALA A 396 -7.83 -26.27 -23.99
CA ALA A 396 -7.79 -26.58 -25.41
C ALA A 396 -7.03 -27.88 -25.71
N SER A 397 -6.08 -28.26 -24.85
CA SER A 397 -5.42 -29.58 -24.91
C SER A 397 -6.32 -30.72 -24.40
N GLY A 398 -7.49 -30.42 -23.84
CA GLY A 398 -8.38 -31.38 -23.20
C GLY A 398 -7.94 -31.81 -21.79
N ALA A 399 -6.86 -31.23 -21.26
CA ALA A 399 -6.41 -31.45 -19.90
C ALA A 399 -7.34 -30.77 -18.88
N VAL A 400 -7.22 -31.17 -17.62
CA VAL A 400 -8.08 -30.71 -16.51
C VAL A 400 -7.33 -29.82 -15.51
N GLY A 401 -6.01 -29.66 -15.67
CA GLY A 401 -5.21 -28.83 -14.78
C GLY A 401 -3.73 -28.81 -15.16
N MET A 402 -2.95 -28.03 -14.41
CA MET A 402 -1.53 -27.78 -14.70
C MET A 402 -0.67 -27.78 -13.42
N ILE A 403 0.54 -28.33 -13.53
CA ILE A 403 1.64 -28.15 -12.59
C ILE A 403 2.81 -27.56 -13.38
N ALA A 404 3.40 -26.49 -12.87
CA ALA A 404 4.54 -25.82 -13.50
C ALA A 404 5.53 -25.29 -12.46
N PRO A 405 6.82 -25.12 -12.80
CA PRO A 405 7.78 -24.53 -11.88
C PRO A 405 7.56 -23.02 -11.73
N ALA A 406 7.93 -22.50 -10.55
CA ALA A 406 7.92 -21.09 -10.22
C ALA A 406 9.02 -20.33 -10.96
N TYR A 407 8.70 -19.10 -11.36
CA TYR A 407 9.69 -18.09 -11.69
C TYR A 407 10.04 -17.22 -10.47
N ASN A 408 9.06 -16.96 -9.59
CA ASN A 408 9.19 -16.17 -8.37
C ASN A 408 8.51 -16.90 -7.20
N ASP A 409 9.13 -16.93 -6.02
CA ASP A 409 8.72 -17.83 -4.93
C ASP A 409 7.53 -17.32 -4.08
N PHE A 410 7.13 -16.04 -4.22
CA PHE A 410 6.20 -15.40 -3.27
C PHE A 410 4.84 -14.97 -3.84
N ILE A 411 4.66 -15.00 -5.16
CA ILE A 411 3.40 -14.55 -5.80
C ILE A 411 2.47 -15.74 -6.05
N SER A 412 1.21 -15.61 -5.65
CA SER A 412 0.17 -16.57 -5.98
C SER A 412 -0.71 -16.05 -7.11
N TYR A 413 -0.85 -16.85 -8.17
CA TYR A 413 -1.72 -16.57 -9.31
C TYR A 413 -2.97 -17.43 -9.28
N ALA A 414 -4.11 -16.87 -9.66
CA ALA A 414 -5.27 -17.67 -10.04
C ALA A 414 -5.20 -18.00 -11.53
N PHE A 415 -5.67 -19.19 -11.89
CA PHE A 415 -5.83 -19.66 -13.26
C PHE A 415 -7.28 -20.08 -13.48
N ALA A 416 -7.75 -20.10 -14.72
CA ALA A 416 -9.08 -20.55 -15.15
C ALA A 416 -9.24 -22.08 -15.09
N VAL A 417 -8.18 -22.80 -14.73
CA VAL A 417 -8.14 -24.24 -14.50
C VAL A 417 -7.47 -24.55 -13.15
N PRO A 418 -7.71 -25.74 -12.57
CA PRO A 418 -6.93 -26.23 -11.45
C PRO A 418 -5.42 -26.18 -11.73
N ALA A 419 -4.69 -25.34 -11.02
CA ALA A 419 -3.28 -25.12 -11.28
C ALA A 419 -2.48 -24.84 -10.01
N VAL A 420 -1.19 -25.17 -10.07
CA VAL A 420 -0.24 -24.97 -8.98
C VAL A 420 1.15 -24.73 -9.54
N ILE A 421 1.81 -23.73 -8.96
CA ILE A 421 3.19 -23.38 -9.27
C ILE A 421 4.06 -23.90 -8.13
N ILE A 422 5.13 -24.63 -8.43
CA ILE A 422 5.96 -25.33 -7.43
C ILE A 422 7.43 -24.91 -7.55
N SER A 423 8.25 -25.19 -6.53
CA SER A 423 9.69 -24.91 -6.62
C SER A 423 10.35 -25.67 -7.77
N PRO A 424 11.44 -25.15 -8.37
CA PRO A 424 12.22 -25.89 -9.37
C PRO A 424 12.69 -27.27 -8.86
N ASP A 425 13.10 -27.37 -7.60
CA ASP A 425 13.53 -28.64 -6.99
C ASP A 425 12.38 -29.66 -6.90
N ASP A 426 11.19 -29.21 -6.47
CA ASP A 426 10.01 -30.07 -6.47
C ASP A 426 9.61 -30.46 -7.90
N TYR A 427 9.73 -29.55 -8.86
CA TYR A 427 9.45 -29.82 -10.27
C TYR A 427 10.35 -30.94 -10.81
N GLU A 428 11.66 -30.88 -10.54
CA GLU A 428 12.59 -31.95 -10.89
C GLU A 428 12.21 -33.29 -10.24
N SER A 429 11.76 -33.26 -8.99
CA SER A 429 11.26 -34.45 -8.30
C SER A 429 10.02 -35.04 -8.97
N ILE A 430 9.08 -34.21 -9.44
CA ILE A 430 7.89 -34.69 -10.18
C ILE A 430 8.30 -35.26 -11.53
N ILE A 431 9.24 -34.62 -12.25
CA ILE A 431 9.75 -35.13 -13.53
C ILE A 431 10.31 -36.56 -13.33
N GLU A 432 11.11 -36.79 -12.29
CA GLU A 432 11.62 -38.12 -12.00
C GLU A 432 10.51 -39.12 -11.64
N TYR A 433 9.48 -38.68 -10.91
CA TYR A 433 8.29 -39.49 -10.66
C TYR A 433 7.58 -39.91 -11.95
N THR A 434 7.42 -39.00 -12.92
CA THR A 434 6.77 -39.32 -14.21
C THR A 434 7.54 -40.35 -15.03
N ARG A 435 8.87 -40.40 -14.91
CA ARG A 435 9.73 -41.37 -15.62
C ARG A 435 9.74 -42.75 -14.98
N THR A 436 9.57 -42.82 -13.66
CA THR A 436 9.72 -44.06 -12.88
C THR A 436 8.38 -44.77 -12.63
N ALA A 437 7.28 -44.03 -12.58
CA ALA A 437 5.95 -44.59 -12.37
C ALA A 437 5.35 -45.18 -13.66
N HIS A 438 4.70 -46.35 -13.55
CA HIS A 438 4.02 -46.99 -14.70
C HIS A 438 2.77 -46.22 -15.15
N SER A 439 2.10 -45.51 -14.24
CA SER A 439 0.91 -44.70 -14.50
C SER A 439 0.93 -43.53 -13.52
N PRO A 440 1.73 -42.49 -13.81
CA PRO A 440 1.87 -41.34 -12.92
C PRO A 440 0.52 -40.63 -12.78
N THR A 441 0.21 -40.22 -11.55
CA THR A 441 -1.03 -39.52 -11.23
C THR A 441 -0.78 -38.42 -10.22
N ALA A 442 -1.67 -37.43 -10.19
CA ALA A 442 -1.61 -36.33 -9.24
C ALA A 442 -3.01 -35.86 -8.83
N THR A 443 -3.09 -35.24 -7.66
CA THR A 443 -4.27 -34.56 -7.13
C THR A 443 -3.87 -33.15 -6.72
N ILE A 444 -4.51 -32.12 -7.28
CA ILE A 444 -4.33 -30.72 -6.89
C ILE A 444 -5.45 -30.34 -5.93
N PHE A 445 -5.11 -29.88 -4.73
CA PHE A 445 -6.07 -29.48 -3.71
C PHE A 445 -6.41 -27.99 -3.81
N THR A 446 -7.52 -27.58 -3.22
CA THR A 446 -7.85 -26.16 -3.04
C THR A 446 -6.78 -25.46 -2.20
N THR A 447 -6.50 -24.21 -2.51
CA THR A 447 -5.57 -23.36 -1.75
C THR A 447 -6.07 -23.15 -0.33
N VAL A 448 -5.15 -23.15 0.62
CA VAL A 448 -5.37 -22.77 2.01
C VAL A 448 -4.44 -21.63 2.40
N SER A 449 -4.79 -20.91 3.48
CA SER A 449 -3.90 -19.91 4.08
C SER A 449 -3.12 -20.52 5.24
N GLU A 450 -1.80 -20.36 5.20
CA GLU A 450 -0.88 -20.70 6.28
C GLU A 450 -0.18 -19.45 6.83
N VAL A 451 0.48 -19.60 7.97
CA VAL A 451 1.22 -18.50 8.62
C VAL A 451 2.71 -18.65 8.36
N ASP A 452 3.29 -17.69 7.65
CA ASP A 452 4.74 -17.54 7.53
C ASP A 452 5.28 -16.70 8.70
N VAL A 453 5.88 -17.38 9.66
CA VAL A 453 6.53 -16.75 10.83
C VAL A 453 7.82 -15.99 10.46
N MET A 454 8.30 -16.14 9.23
CA MET A 454 9.50 -15.49 8.70
C MET A 454 9.19 -14.19 7.95
N ALA A 455 7.92 -13.81 7.77
CA ALA A 455 7.57 -12.51 7.20
C ALA A 455 7.99 -11.33 8.11
N PRO A 456 8.26 -10.12 7.55
CA PRO A 456 8.24 -9.80 6.12
C PRO A 456 9.59 -10.10 5.44
N THR A 457 9.52 -10.45 4.16
CA THR A 457 10.64 -10.46 3.20
C THR A 457 10.31 -9.50 2.06
N VAL A 458 11.29 -8.75 1.54
CA VAL A 458 11.03 -7.88 0.40
C VAL A 458 10.85 -8.74 -0.85
N ALA A 459 9.81 -8.46 -1.62
CA ALA A 459 9.47 -9.26 -2.80
C ALA A 459 10.53 -9.11 -3.90
N ASP A 460 10.86 -10.19 -4.62
CA ASP A 460 11.90 -10.19 -5.66
C ASP A 460 11.66 -9.13 -6.73
N PHE A 461 10.40 -9.01 -7.19
CA PHE A 461 10.01 -8.01 -8.20
C PHE A 461 10.16 -6.56 -7.72
N SER A 462 10.19 -6.29 -6.42
CA SER A 462 10.20 -4.92 -5.92
C SER A 462 11.47 -4.20 -6.39
N GLY A 463 11.31 -3.01 -6.99
CA GLY A 463 12.41 -2.22 -7.52
C GLY A 463 13.46 -1.91 -6.46
N ARG A 464 14.74 -1.99 -6.85
CA ARG A 464 15.88 -1.74 -5.95
C ARG A 464 16.57 -0.44 -6.26
N GLY A 465 17.03 0.23 -5.21
CA GLY A 465 18.01 1.30 -5.33
C GLY A 465 19.37 0.82 -5.86
N PRO A 466 20.39 1.68 -5.87
CA PRO A 466 20.37 3.09 -5.45
C PRO A 466 19.54 3.98 -6.37
N ASN A 467 19.27 5.22 -5.93
CA ASN A 467 18.72 6.27 -6.78
C ASN A 467 19.65 6.49 -8.00
N PRO A 468 19.13 6.34 -9.24
CA PRO A 468 19.95 6.42 -10.46
C PRO A 468 20.40 7.84 -10.82
N ILE A 469 19.71 8.88 -10.35
CA ILE A 469 20.05 10.29 -10.63
C ILE A 469 20.88 10.89 -9.50
N SER A 470 20.49 10.68 -8.25
CA SER A 470 21.17 11.20 -7.06
C SER A 470 21.52 10.06 -6.10
N PRO A 471 22.59 9.28 -6.34
CA PRO A 471 22.89 8.05 -5.61
C PRO A 471 23.06 8.23 -4.08
N ASN A 472 23.33 9.44 -3.62
CA ASN A 472 23.44 9.78 -2.20
C ASN A 472 22.09 10.02 -1.51
N ILE A 473 20.98 9.94 -2.23
CA ILE A 473 19.62 9.88 -1.67
C ILE A 473 19.17 8.42 -1.70
N LEU A 474 19.04 7.83 -0.52
CA LEU A 474 18.65 6.42 -0.38
C LEU A 474 17.24 6.19 -0.92
N LYS A 475 17.07 5.12 -1.69
CA LYS A 475 15.78 4.65 -2.17
C LYS A 475 15.73 3.10 -2.23
N PRO A 476 14.55 2.47 -2.06
CA PRO A 476 13.26 3.08 -1.67
C PRO A 476 13.33 3.70 -0.27
N ASP A 477 12.33 4.49 0.11
CA ASP A 477 12.33 5.18 1.40
C ASP A 477 11.98 4.23 2.55
N LEU A 478 11.03 3.33 2.31
CA LEU A 478 10.57 2.26 3.20
C LEU A 478 9.89 1.15 2.40
N THR A 479 9.46 0.08 3.06
CA THR A 479 8.65 -1.00 2.46
C THR A 479 7.30 -1.15 3.18
N ALA A 480 6.30 -1.65 2.45
CA ALA A 480 4.96 -1.92 2.98
C ALA A 480 4.38 -3.19 2.31
N PRO A 481 3.30 -3.78 2.87
CA PRO A 481 2.68 -4.98 2.33
C PRO A 481 2.29 -4.80 0.85
N GLY A 482 2.85 -5.62 -0.03
CA GLY A 482 2.59 -5.55 -1.48
C GLY A 482 2.46 -6.91 -2.15
N VAL A 483 2.53 -8.00 -1.40
CA VAL A 483 2.41 -9.36 -1.93
C VAL A 483 1.10 -9.98 -1.46
N ASN A 484 0.34 -10.53 -2.41
CA ASN A 484 -0.89 -11.28 -2.16
C ASN A 484 -1.92 -10.48 -1.34
N ILE A 485 -2.11 -9.21 -1.70
CA ILE A 485 -3.01 -8.26 -1.05
C ILE A 485 -4.43 -8.44 -1.58
N PHE A 486 -5.38 -8.59 -0.65
CA PHE A 486 -6.80 -8.79 -0.94
C PHE A 486 -7.57 -7.48 -0.77
N ALA A 487 -8.14 -6.96 -1.86
CA ALA A 487 -8.85 -5.68 -1.87
C ALA A 487 -9.96 -5.69 -2.94
N ALA A 488 -10.69 -4.57 -3.09
CA ALA A 488 -11.80 -4.47 -4.02
C ALA A 488 -11.34 -4.69 -5.47
N TRP A 489 -12.21 -5.30 -6.25
CA TRP A 489 -12.02 -5.61 -7.66
C TRP A 489 -13.28 -5.21 -8.44
N SER A 490 -13.16 -5.07 -9.76
CA SER A 490 -14.34 -4.91 -10.60
C SER A 490 -14.88 -6.30 -10.96
N PRO A 491 -16.19 -6.58 -10.80
CA PRO A 491 -16.78 -7.84 -11.23
C PRO A 491 -16.80 -8.00 -12.75
N LEU A 492 -16.47 -6.93 -13.50
CA LEU A 492 -16.24 -7.02 -14.93
C LEU A 492 -14.84 -7.59 -15.21
N ALA A 493 -13.86 -7.35 -14.35
CA ALA A 493 -12.49 -7.80 -14.55
C ALA A 493 -12.34 -9.32 -14.53
N PHE A 494 -11.34 -9.82 -15.26
CA PHE A 494 -10.90 -11.20 -15.16
C PHE A 494 -10.28 -11.46 -13.76
N PRO A 495 -10.70 -12.51 -13.02
CA PRO A 495 -10.21 -12.81 -11.69
C PRO A 495 -9.12 -13.90 -11.71
N SER A 496 -8.22 -13.82 -12.70
CA SER A 496 -7.10 -14.75 -12.92
C SER A 496 -6.05 -14.13 -13.84
N VAL A 497 -5.05 -14.91 -14.26
CA VAL A 497 -4.12 -14.50 -15.32
C VAL A 497 -4.70 -14.67 -16.73
N ASP A 498 -5.90 -15.25 -16.84
CA ASP A 498 -6.52 -15.63 -18.10
C ASP A 498 -7.60 -14.61 -18.49
N ALA A 499 -7.37 -13.88 -19.59
CA ALA A 499 -8.20 -12.73 -19.95
C ALA A 499 -9.66 -13.07 -20.30
N ASN A 500 -9.95 -14.31 -20.71
CA ASN A 500 -11.31 -14.77 -21.00
C ASN A 500 -11.93 -15.61 -19.88
N ASP A 501 -11.37 -15.57 -18.67
CA ASP A 501 -11.98 -16.20 -17.51
C ASP A 501 -13.37 -15.60 -17.24
N PRO A 502 -14.46 -16.39 -17.32
CA PRO A 502 -15.81 -15.88 -17.23
C PRO A 502 -16.28 -15.65 -15.78
N ARG A 503 -15.45 -16.01 -14.78
CA ARG A 503 -15.76 -15.77 -13.37
C ARG A 503 -15.80 -14.26 -13.08
N GLN A 504 -16.58 -13.87 -12.10
CA GLN A 504 -16.75 -12.47 -11.70
C GLN A 504 -16.52 -12.36 -10.20
N GLU A 505 -15.67 -11.42 -9.79
CA GLU A 505 -15.31 -11.27 -8.38
C GLU A 505 -15.35 -9.80 -7.96
N ASP A 506 -15.95 -9.53 -6.80
CA ASP A 506 -15.98 -8.20 -6.19
C ASP A 506 -14.66 -7.86 -5.46
N TYR A 507 -13.85 -8.88 -5.14
CA TYR A 507 -12.60 -8.77 -4.41
C TYR A 507 -11.58 -9.76 -4.94
N TYR A 508 -10.32 -9.33 -5.08
CA TYR A 508 -9.28 -10.16 -5.67
C TYR A 508 -7.92 -9.94 -5.03
N ILE A 509 -7.03 -10.91 -5.24
CA ILE A 509 -5.71 -10.98 -4.63
C ILE A 509 -4.67 -10.63 -5.69
N VAL A 510 -3.88 -9.58 -5.45
CA VAL A 510 -2.86 -9.09 -6.38
C VAL A 510 -1.56 -8.81 -5.64
N SER A 511 -0.45 -8.87 -6.36
CA SER A 511 0.88 -8.50 -5.87
C SER A 511 1.48 -7.41 -6.74
N GLY A 512 2.23 -6.49 -6.12
CA GLY A 512 2.93 -5.40 -6.78
C GLY A 512 3.34 -4.33 -5.78
N THR A 513 4.34 -3.51 -6.13
CA THR A 513 4.62 -2.25 -5.41
C THR A 513 3.46 -1.26 -5.54
N SER A 514 2.60 -1.47 -6.54
CA SER A 514 1.28 -0.84 -6.63
C SER A 514 0.35 -1.14 -5.47
N MET A 515 0.50 -2.27 -4.76
CA MET A 515 -0.29 -2.56 -3.56
C MET A 515 0.38 -2.05 -2.29
N SER A 516 1.71 -1.89 -2.27
CA SER A 516 2.42 -1.31 -1.12
C SER A 516 2.31 0.22 -1.06
N CYS A 517 2.28 0.91 -2.21
CA CYS A 517 2.05 2.35 -2.31
C CYS A 517 0.75 2.83 -1.60
N PRO A 518 -0.44 2.24 -1.83
CA PRO A 518 -1.66 2.64 -1.13
C PRO A 518 -1.66 2.26 0.36
N HIS A 519 -0.90 1.23 0.78
CA HIS A 519 -0.68 1.00 2.22
C HIS A 519 0.09 2.18 2.85
N ALA A 520 1.15 2.64 2.20
CA ALA A 520 1.90 3.79 2.68
C ALA A 520 1.09 5.10 2.60
N THR A 521 0.27 5.27 1.56
CA THR A 521 -0.63 6.42 1.43
C THR A 521 -1.66 6.43 2.56
N GLY A 522 -2.29 5.29 2.85
CA GLY A 522 -3.24 5.15 3.94
C GLY A 522 -2.60 5.43 5.31
N ALA A 523 -1.38 4.93 5.56
CA ALA A 523 -0.62 5.25 6.77
C ALA A 523 -0.25 6.74 6.85
N ALA A 524 0.12 7.37 5.73
CA ALA A 524 0.39 8.79 5.68
C ALA A 524 -0.87 9.63 5.93
N ALA A 525 -2.02 9.20 5.41
CA ALA A 525 -3.32 9.82 5.67
C ALA A 525 -3.71 9.71 7.15
N TYR A 526 -3.46 8.55 7.75
CA TYR A 526 -3.64 8.32 9.18
C TYR A 526 -2.79 9.31 9.99
N VAL A 527 -1.48 9.42 9.73
CA VAL A 527 -0.60 10.41 10.39
C VAL A 527 -1.09 11.84 10.17
N LYS A 528 -1.47 12.21 8.93
CA LYS A 528 -1.97 13.56 8.61
C LYS A 528 -3.29 13.88 9.32
N SER A 529 -4.13 12.89 9.61
CA SER A 529 -5.38 13.11 10.36
C SER A 529 -5.13 13.54 11.81
N PHE A 530 -4.07 13.03 12.44
CA PHE A 530 -3.59 13.45 13.77
C PHE A 530 -2.79 14.75 13.71
N HIS A 531 -2.09 14.98 12.60
CA HIS A 531 -1.22 16.15 12.40
C HIS A 531 -1.55 16.93 11.12
N PRO A 532 -2.70 17.62 11.04
CA PRO A 532 -3.15 18.24 9.79
C PRO A 532 -2.24 19.35 9.25
N SER A 533 -1.38 19.93 10.11
CA SER A 533 -0.45 21.00 9.75
C SER A 533 0.95 20.49 9.37
N TRP A 534 1.22 19.19 9.45
CA TRP A 534 2.53 18.65 9.09
C TRP A 534 2.77 18.76 7.58
N SER A 535 4.01 19.11 7.24
CA SER A 535 4.48 19.13 5.86
C SER A 535 4.57 17.71 5.29
N PRO A 536 4.64 17.56 3.95
CA PRO A 536 4.93 16.29 3.32
C PRO A 536 6.21 15.63 3.86
N ALA A 537 7.27 16.42 4.05
CA ALA A 537 8.55 15.95 4.59
C ALA A 537 8.43 15.47 6.05
N ALA A 538 7.63 16.14 6.87
CA ALA A 538 7.37 15.73 8.26
C ALA A 538 6.64 14.38 8.34
N ILE A 539 5.59 14.19 7.54
CA ILE A 539 4.84 12.93 7.47
C ILE A 539 5.75 11.80 6.96
N LYS A 540 6.47 12.05 5.86
CA LYS A 540 7.46 11.12 5.31
C LYS A 540 8.52 10.75 6.35
N SER A 541 9.06 11.73 7.06
CA SER A 541 10.04 11.49 8.13
C SER A 541 9.46 10.60 9.22
N ALA A 542 8.25 10.87 9.70
CA ALA A 542 7.64 10.08 10.77
C ALA A 542 7.47 8.61 10.38
N LEU A 543 7.02 8.35 9.15
CA LEU A 543 6.88 6.99 8.61
C LEU A 543 8.23 6.27 8.46
N MET A 544 9.27 6.98 8.03
CA MET A 544 10.61 6.42 7.84
C MET A 544 11.30 6.14 9.18
N THR A 545 11.28 7.09 10.12
CA THR A 545 12.07 6.99 11.37
C THR A 545 11.48 6.02 12.38
N THR A 546 10.22 5.66 12.23
CA THR A 546 9.48 4.69 13.08
C THR A 546 9.29 3.34 12.39
N ALA A 547 9.82 3.17 11.18
CA ALA A 547 9.73 1.91 10.45
C ALA A 547 10.38 0.76 11.24
N THR A 548 9.72 -0.39 11.23
CA THR A 548 10.20 -1.62 11.87
C THR A 548 11.33 -2.21 11.04
N ILE A 549 12.43 -2.58 11.69
CA ILE A 549 13.60 -3.17 11.03
C ILE A 549 13.20 -4.50 10.37
N VAL A 550 13.55 -4.65 9.08
CA VAL A 550 13.42 -5.90 8.33
C VAL A 550 14.71 -6.71 8.49
N ASP A 551 14.62 -8.05 8.50
CA ASP A 551 15.79 -8.92 8.66
C ASP A 551 16.73 -8.80 7.43
N PRO A 552 17.95 -8.24 7.57
CA PRO A 552 18.86 -8.06 6.44
C PRO A 552 19.37 -9.40 5.88
N ARG A 553 19.33 -10.49 6.66
CA ARG A 553 19.77 -11.82 6.19
C ARG A 553 18.85 -12.42 5.13
N LYS A 554 17.64 -11.86 4.98
CA LYS A 554 16.65 -12.25 3.98
C LYS A 554 16.64 -11.30 2.77
N ASN A 555 17.45 -10.25 2.80
CA ASN A 555 17.42 -9.16 1.84
C ASN A 555 18.86 -8.72 1.56
N GLU A 556 19.53 -9.38 0.61
CA GLU A 556 20.96 -9.15 0.31
C GLU A 556 21.26 -7.70 -0.09
N ASP A 557 20.28 -6.99 -0.65
CA ASP A 557 20.39 -5.58 -1.04
C ASP A 557 20.12 -4.59 0.09
N GLY A 558 19.83 -5.06 1.31
CA GLY A 558 19.70 -4.23 2.50
C GLY A 558 18.78 -3.02 2.31
N GLU A 559 19.29 -1.84 2.62
CA GLU A 559 18.59 -0.57 2.50
C GLU A 559 18.15 -0.24 1.05
N PHE A 560 18.77 -0.81 0.02
CA PHE A 560 18.30 -0.66 -1.37
C PHE A 560 17.06 -1.51 -1.68
N ALA A 561 16.70 -2.45 -0.80
CA ALA A 561 15.47 -3.23 -0.89
C ALA A 561 14.37 -2.67 0.01
N TYR A 562 14.65 -2.46 1.30
CA TYR A 562 13.61 -2.09 2.29
C TYR A 562 13.68 -0.63 2.79
N GLY A 563 14.66 0.17 2.35
CA GLY A 563 14.84 1.54 2.82
C GLY A 563 15.02 1.61 4.34
N SER A 564 14.12 2.33 5.02
CA SER A 564 14.14 2.44 6.48
C SER A 564 13.59 1.20 7.20
N GLY A 565 12.83 0.35 6.51
CA GLY A 565 12.18 -0.84 7.04
C GLY A 565 10.70 -0.95 6.69
N GLN A 566 9.99 -1.86 7.36
CA GLN A 566 8.54 -2.07 7.23
C GLN A 566 7.79 -0.92 7.91
N ILE A 567 6.85 -0.30 7.21
CA ILE A 567 6.03 0.80 7.73
C ILE A 567 5.33 0.42 9.05
N ASN A 568 5.25 1.36 10.00
CA ASN A 568 4.51 1.20 11.25
C ASN A 568 3.58 2.41 11.48
N PRO A 569 2.30 2.32 11.09
CA PRO A 569 1.39 3.47 11.13
C PRO A 569 1.12 4.01 12.54
N ILE A 570 1.09 3.14 13.56
CA ILE A 570 0.79 3.53 14.94
C ILE A 570 1.92 4.37 15.53
N GLU A 571 3.16 3.89 15.42
CA GLU A 571 4.33 4.61 15.96
C GLU A 571 4.58 5.92 15.20
N ALA A 572 4.25 5.98 13.91
CA ALA A 572 4.43 7.19 13.09
C ALA A 572 3.54 8.37 13.50
N VAL A 573 2.51 8.17 14.31
CA VAL A 573 1.71 9.28 14.87
C VAL A 573 2.50 10.05 15.93
N ASP A 574 3.39 9.40 16.68
CA ASP A 574 4.21 10.08 17.69
C ASP A 574 5.69 9.67 17.51
N PRO A 575 6.37 10.19 16.47
CA PRO A 575 7.74 9.80 16.16
C PRO A 575 8.76 10.42 17.12
N GLY A 576 8.35 11.33 18.01
CA GLY A 576 9.25 12.13 18.86
C GLY A 576 9.99 13.24 18.09
N LEU A 577 10.81 12.88 17.09
CA LEU A 577 11.53 13.83 16.24
C LEU A 577 11.23 13.61 14.75
N ILE A 578 11.22 14.70 13.98
CA ILE A 578 11.09 14.68 12.52
C ILE A 578 12.20 15.46 11.82
N PHE A 579 12.60 14.97 10.65
CA PHE A 579 13.45 15.65 9.67
C PHE A 579 12.55 16.42 8.71
N ASN A 580 12.32 17.69 9.01
CA ASN A 580 11.47 18.54 8.19
C ASN A 580 12.27 19.15 7.02
N ALA A 581 11.62 19.36 5.89
CA ALA A 581 12.18 20.02 4.71
C ALA A 581 11.10 20.86 4.01
N SER A 582 11.52 22.00 3.49
CA SER A 582 10.71 22.98 2.78
C SER A 582 11.02 22.98 1.28
N GLU A 583 10.22 23.72 0.49
CA GLU A 583 10.52 23.97 -0.94
C GLU A 583 11.95 24.50 -1.14
N ALA A 584 12.41 25.41 -0.27
CA ALA A 584 13.75 25.98 -0.36
C ALA A 584 14.86 24.92 -0.20
N ASP A 585 14.63 23.90 0.63
CA ASP A 585 15.60 22.80 0.81
C ASP A 585 15.72 21.95 -0.47
N PHE A 586 14.60 21.69 -1.16
CA PHE A 586 14.60 20.96 -2.43
C PHE A 586 15.16 21.80 -3.58
N VAL A 587 14.93 23.12 -3.60
CA VAL A 587 15.58 24.03 -4.56
C VAL A 587 17.09 24.05 -4.35
N ASN A 588 17.56 24.14 -3.10
CA ASN A 588 18.99 24.06 -2.77
C ASN A 588 19.60 22.72 -3.18
N PHE A 589 18.86 21.62 -2.99
CA PHE A 589 19.24 20.30 -3.46
C PHE A 589 19.40 20.27 -5.00
N LEU A 590 18.42 20.77 -5.77
CA LEU A 590 18.50 20.82 -7.23
C LEU A 590 19.69 21.66 -7.70
N CYS A 591 19.94 22.80 -7.06
CA CYS A 591 21.12 23.61 -7.32
C CYS A 591 22.42 22.82 -7.09
N ALA A 592 22.51 22.05 -6.00
CA ALA A 592 23.68 21.22 -5.69
C ALA A 592 23.85 20.03 -6.64
N GLU A 593 22.77 19.57 -7.29
CA GLU A 593 22.79 18.56 -8.36
C GLU A 593 23.18 19.17 -9.73
N GLY A 594 23.44 20.48 -9.81
CA GLY A 594 23.94 21.16 -11.02
C GLY A 594 22.89 21.93 -11.82
N TYR A 595 21.66 22.09 -11.29
CA TYR A 595 20.65 22.94 -11.92
C TYR A 595 21.07 24.42 -11.79
N ASN A 596 20.83 25.21 -12.83
CA ASN A 596 21.16 26.64 -12.81
C ASN A 596 20.01 27.49 -12.27
N SER A 597 20.32 28.73 -11.84
CA SER A 597 19.33 29.68 -11.28
C SER A 597 18.12 29.92 -12.17
N THR A 598 18.29 29.93 -13.50
CA THR A 598 17.18 30.10 -14.45
C THR A 598 16.21 28.93 -14.37
N LEU A 599 16.73 27.70 -14.39
CA LEU A 599 15.91 26.49 -14.36
C LEU A 599 15.22 26.31 -13.00
N VAL A 600 15.93 26.51 -11.89
CA VAL A 600 15.30 26.39 -10.56
C VAL A 600 14.24 27.46 -10.32
N GLY A 601 14.46 28.70 -10.78
CA GLY A 601 13.45 29.76 -10.70
C GLY A 601 12.19 29.45 -11.54
N LEU A 602 12.33 28.74 -12.66
CA LEU A 602 11.19 28.24 -13.44
C LEU A 602 10.45 27.10 -12.70
N ILE A 603 11.18 26.17 -12.07
CA ILE A 603 10.60 25.03 -11.34
C ILE A 603 9.86 25.50 -10.08
N SER A 604 10.46 26.40 -9.30
CA SER A 604 9.81 26.99 -8.12
C SER A 604 8.73 27.99 -8.49
N GLY A 605 8.80 28.62 -9.66
CA GLY A 605 7.87 29.66 -10.06
C GLY A 605 8.05 30.98 -9.30
N ASP A 606 9.25 31.21 -8.77
CA ASP A 606 9.63 32.44 -8.08
C ASP A 606 11.05 32.90 -8.47
N SER A 607 11.58 33.93 -7.82
CA SER A 607 12.93 34.43 -8.08
C SER A 607 14.03 33.64 -7.36
N SER A 608 13.81 32.36 -7.06
CA SER A 608 14.82 31.49 -6.45
C SER A 608 16.07 31.43 -7.32
N THR A 609 17.23 31.54 -6.67
CA THR A 609 18.54 31.49 -7.33
C THR A 609 19.44 30.52 -6.60
N CYS A 610 20.29 29.83 -7.34
CA CYS A 610 21.33 29.01 -6.74
C CYS A 610 22.36 29.92 -6.05
N PRO A 611 22.61 29.74 -4.73
CA PRO A 611 23.58 30.55 -4.01
C PRO A 611 24.99 30.38 -4.60
N GLY A 612 25.82 31.41 -4.54
CA GLY A 612 27.22 31.33 -5.00
C GLY A 612 28.11 30.39 -4.16
N THR A 613 27.67 30.05 -2.95
CA THR A 613 28.27 29.01 -2.09
C THR A 613 27.27 27.86 -2.01
N LEU A 614 27.38 26.91 -2.94
CA LEU A 614 26.51 25.74 -2.98
C LEU A 614 26.89 24.79 -1.83
N GLY A 615 25.89 24.40 -1.03
CA GLY A 615 26.00 23.20 -0.19
C GLY A 615 26.09 21.94 -1.06
N LYS A 616 26.20 20.77 -0.44
CA LYS A 616 26.18 19.50 -1.16
C LYS A 616 24.75 18.99 -1.26
N ALA A 617 24.43 18.22 -2.30
CA ALA A 617 23.12 17.56 -2.39
C ALA A 617 22.86 16.60 -1.21
N THR A 618 23.93 16.07 -0.62
CA THR A 618 23.93 15.27 0.62
C THR A 618 23.43 16.02 1.86
N ASP A 619 23.42 17.36 1.81
CA ASP A 619 23.01 18.23 2.92
C ASP A 619 21.49 18.37 3.02
N LEU A 620 20.73 17.86 2.03
CA LEU A 620 19.27 17.75 2.13
C LEU A 620 18.90 17.08 3.45
N ASN A 621 17.97 17.69 4.20
CA ASN A 621 17.57 17.25 5.52
C ASN A 621 16.68 16.00 5.46
N TYR A 622 17.29 14.89 5.04
CA TYR A 622 16.62 13.63 4.71
C TYR A 622 16.79 12.62 5.85
N PRO A 623 15.76 11.81 6.18
CA PRO A 623 15.78 10.83 7.28
C PRO A 623 16.57 9.54 6.95
N SER A 624 17.62 9.65 6.15
CA SER A 624 18.57 8.58 5.87
C SER A 624 19.91 9.16 5.40
N PHE A 625 20.94 8.33 5.37
CA PHE A 625 22.27 8.67 4.87
C PHE A 625 22.67 7.63 3.82
N ALA A 626 23.00 8.09 2.61
CA ALA A 626 23.64 7.26 1.60
C ALA A 626 24.93 7.93 1.13
N LEU A 627 25.96 7.11 0.94
CA LEU A 627 27.26 7.53 0.42
C LEU A 627 27.66 6.64 -0.74
N SER A 628 27.63 7.23 -1.92
CA SER A 628 28.10 6.65 -3.16
C SER A 628 29.59 6.97 -3.33
N LEU A 629 30.41 5.93 -3.50
CA LEU A 629 31.87 6.04 -3.55
C LEU A 629 32.40 5.46 -4.86
N LEU A 630 33.43 6.07 -5.44
CA LEU A 630 34.24 5.40 -6.45
C LEU A 630 35.05 4.26 -5.81
N ASP A 631 35.42 3.26 -6.62
CA ASP A 631 36.23 2.15 -6.12
C ASP A 631 37.59 2.65 -5.61
N GLY A 632 37.92 2.31 -4.37
CA GLY A 632 39.13 2.82 -3.69
C GLY A 632 39.07 4.27 -3.21
N GLU A 633 37.91 4.94 -3.25
CA GLU A 633 37.75 6.29 -2.71
C GLU A 633 37.84 6.29 -1.17
N GLN A 634 38.57 7.27 -0.63
CA GLN A 634 38.70 7.46 0.81
C GLN A 634 37.41 8.00 1.40
N ILE A 635 36.95 7.41 2.50
CA ILE A 635 35.73 7.83 3.18
C ILE A 635 36.08 8.90 4.23
N ASP A 636 35.65 10.13 3.96
CA ASP A 636 35.57 11.23 4.94
C ASP A 636 34.46 12.21 4.49
N VAL A 637 33.24 11.98 4.98
CA VAL A 637 32.07 12.80 4.64
C VAL A 637 31.40 13.29 5.92
N THR A 638 30.82 14.49 5.86
CA THR A 638 30.02 15.07 6.94
C THR A 638 28.66 15.47 6.41
N TYR A 639 27.60 15.04 7.08
CA TYR A 639 26.21 15.35 6.76
C TYR A 639 25.62 16.26 7.84
N PRO A 640 25.15 17.47 7.52
CA PRO A 640 24.35 18.27 8.43
C PRO A 640 22.90 17.74 8.46
N ARG A 641 22.28 17.72 9.64
CA ARG A 641 20.86 17.42 9.82
C ARG A 641 20.24 18.35 10.85
N THR A 642 18.95 18.60 10.70
CA THR A 642 18.15 19.34 11.67
C THR A 642 16.89 18.55 11.99
N VAL A 643 16.63 18.37 13.27
CA VAL A 643 15.43 17.67 13.75
C VAL A 643 14.55 18.65 14.51
N THR A 644 13.23 18.48 14.34
CA THR A 644 12.21 19.22 15.09
C THR A 644 11.58 18.29 16.10
N ASN A 645 11.44 18.73 17.35
CA ASN A 645 10.71 17.98 18.37
C ASN A 645 9.21 18.09 18.14
N VAL A 646 8.55 16.94 17.96
CA VAL A 646 7.09 16.83 17.85
C VAL A 646 6.49 15.95 18.95
N GLY A 647 7.33 15.35 19.79
CA GLY A 647 6.93 14.58 20.96
C GLY A 647 6.79 15.46 22.21
N SER A 648 7.22 14.94 23.36
CA SER A 648 7.07 15.63 24.64
C SER A 648 7.98 16.87 24.78
N PRO A 649 7.53 17.95 25.47
CA PRO A 649 8.39 19.06 25.84
C PRO A 649 9.40 18.66 26.92
N ASN A 650 10.47 19.43 27.11
CA ASN A 650 11.56 19.14 28.06
C ASN A 650 12.20 17.74 27.88
N SER A 651 12.27 17.25 26.64
CA SER A 651 12.87 15.97 26.29
C SER A 651 14.37 16.11 25.97
N THR A 652 15.16 15.10 26.33
CA THR A 652 16.56 14.99 25.93
C THR A 652 16.79 13.67 25.20
N TYR A 653 17.31 13.76 23.98
CA TYR A 653 17.62 12.61 23.14
C TYR A 653 19.12 12.33 23.10
N PHE A 654 19.49 11.05 23.11
CA PHE A 654 20.86 10.56 23.00
C PHE A 654 21.04 9.78 21.70
N ALA A 655 22.13 10.04 20.98
CA ALA A 655 22.46 9.34 19.74
C ALA A 655 23.17 8.00 19.99
N TRP A 656 22.70 6.96 19.32
CA TRP A 656 23.31 5.64 19.26
C TRP A 656 23.65 5.28 17.83
N VAL A 657 24.84 4.76 17.61
CA VAL A 657 25.36 4.41 16.28
C VAL A 657 25.54 2.90 16.22
N THR A 658 25.09 2.31 15.11
CA THR A 658 25.41 0.92 14.73
C THR A 658 26.08 0.93 13.37
N MET A 659 27.31 0.45 13.30
CA MET A 659 28.10 0.38 12.07
C MET A 659 29.17 -0.73 12.22
N PRO A 660 29.61 -1.39 11.14
CA PRO A 660 30.72 -2.32 11.21
C PRO A 660 32.01 -1.66 11.75
N PRO A 661 32.88 -2.42 12.46
CA PRO A 661 34.04 -1.87 13.16
C PRO A 661 35.08 -1.15 12.27
N GLU A 662 35.04 -1.39 10.96
CA GLU A 662 35.92 -0.78 9.96
C GLU A 662 35.58 0.68 9.67
N PHE A 663 34.44 1.18 10.15
CA PHE A 663 33.97 2.55 9.96
C PHE A 663 33.74 3.24 11.31
N THR A 664 34.09 4.53 11.37
CA THR A 664 33.78 5.41 12.49
C THR A 664 32.69 6.38 12.05
N VAL A 665 31.57 6.41 12.78
CA VAL A 665 30.49 7.38 12.61
C VAL A 665 30.40 8.23 13.89
N VAL A 666 30.60 9.54 13.76
CA VAL A 666 30.56 10.50 14.87
C VAL A 666 29.36 11.42 14.69
N VAL A 667 28.51 11.51 15.72
CA VAL A 667 27.36 12.40 15.77
C VAL A 667 27.66 13.56 16.72
N GLU A 668 27.60 14.80 16.24
CA GLU A 668 27.96 15.99 17.03
C GLU A 668 26.90 17.11 16.95
N PRO A 669 26.32 17.57 18.08
CA PRO A 669 26.43 16.96 19.41
C PRO A 669 25.75 15.58 19.45
N SER A 670 26.19 14.70 20.37
CA SER A 670 25.58 13.38 20.58
C SER A 670 24.36 13.40 21.51
N THR A 671 23.96 14.60 21.96
CA THR A 671 22.82 14.83 22.87
C THR A 671 22.08 16.08 22.42
N LEU A 672 20.75 15.99 22.32
CA LEU A 672 19.88 17.09 21.94
C LEU A 672 18.81 17.31 23.00
N THR A 673 18.76 18.50 23.58
CA THR A 673 17.74 18.89 24.57
C THR A 673 16.77 19.90 23.96
N PHE A 674 15.48 19.63 24.07
CA PHE A 674 14.38 20.45 23.57
C PHE A 674 13.56 20.94 24.75
N GLY A 675 13.27 22.24 24.80
CA GLY A 675 12.44 22.84 25.86
C GLY A 675 10.96 22.73 25.53
N GLU A 676 10.60 22.97 24.27
CA GLU A 676 9.22 23.04 23.80
C GLU A 676 8.99 22.12 22.58
N VAL A 677 7.71 21.88 22.29
CA VAL A 677 7.29 21.23 21.05
C VAL A 677 7.45 22.23 19.90
N GLY A 678 8.04 21.81 18.80
CA GLY A 678 8.43 22.67 17.68
C GLY A 678 9.85 23.20 17.75
N ASP A 679 10.57 23.00 18.87
CA ASP A 679 11.99 23.34 18.94
C ASP A 679 12.80 22.56 17.91
N THR A 680 13.70 23.25 17.21
CA THR A 680 14.61 22.65 16.25
C THR A 680 16.03 22.57 16.81
N LYS A 681 16.74 21.48 16.56
CA LYS A 681 18.17 21.34 16.85
C LYS A 681 18.90 20.73 15.66
N SER A 682 20.10 21.23 15.39
CA SER A 682 20.98 20.73 14.34
C SER A 682 22.11 19.89 14.93
N PHE A 683 22.53 18.89 14.16
CA PHE A 683 23.69 18.05 14.44
C PHE A 683 24.39 17.70 13.14
N THR A 684 25.63 17.22 13.24
CA THR A 684 26.39 16.69 12.12
C THR A 684 26.68 15.21 12.31
N VAL A 685 26.76 14.49 11.20
CA VAL A 685 27.17 13.08 11.15
C VAL A 685 28.42 13.00 10.29
N ARG A 686 29.57 12.70 10.89
CA ARG A 686 30.82 12.46 10.17
C ARG A 686 31.08 10.97 10.05
N ILE A 687 31.28 10.49 8.82
CA ILE A 687 31.59 9.09 8.51
C ILE A 687 33.01 9.03 7.97
N THR A 688 33.86 8.21 8.60
CA THR A 688 35.24 7.94 8.17
C THR A 688 35.50 6.43 8.17
N GLY A 689 36.33 5.93 7.26
CA GLY A 689 36.65 4.50 7.21
C GLY A 689 37.71 4.17 6.16
N SER A 690 38.08 2.90 6.08
CA SER A 690 38.94 2.42 4.99
C SER A 690 38.22 2.50 3.64
N PRO A 691 38.94 2.71 2.52
CA PRO A 691 38.35 2.66 1.19
C PRO A 691 37.61 1.34 0.94
N LEU A 692 36.47 1.42 0.26
CA LEU A 692 35.70 0.25 -0.17
C LEU A 692 36.21 -0.23 -1.52
N TYR A 693 36.39 -1.55 -1.64
CA TYR A 693 36.76 -2.23 -2.89
C TYR A 693 35.72 -3.30 -3.22
N GLN A 694 35.03 -3.15 -4.33
CA GLN A 694 34.03 -4.12 -4.80
C GLN A 694 32.98 -4.49 -3.74
N VAL A 695 32.71 -3.58 -2.79
CA VAL A 695 31.73 -3.82 -1.72
C VAL A 695 30.37 -3.37 -2.22
N PRO A 696 29.39 -4.29 -2.33
CA PRO A 696 28.10 -3.95 -2.89
C PRO A 696 27.33 -3.00 -1.96
N LEU A 697 27.30 -3.25 -0.65
CA LEU A 697 26.64 -2.39 0.32
C LEU A 697 27.20 -2.63 1.72
N VAL A 698 27.36 -1.56 2.49
CA VAL A 698 27.60 -1.60 3.93
C VAL A 698 26.48 -0.84 4.63
N SER A 699 25.79 -1.55 5.51
CA SER A 699 24.63 -1.04 6.25
C SER A 699 25.02 -0.59 7.65
N GLY A 700 24.39 0.48 8.11
CA GLY A 700 24.45 0.98 9.48
C GLY A 700 23.21 1.78 9.84
N SER A 701 23.20 2.37 11.03
CA SER A 701 22.12 3.28 11.44
C SER A 701 22.53 4.21 12.57
N ILE A 702 21.83 5.33 12.66
CA ILE A 702 21.80 6.21 13.82
C ILE A 702 20.41 6.12 14.44
N GLN A 703 20.34 6.06 15.77
CA GLN A 703 19.10 6.10 16.53
C GLN A 703 19.17 7.18 17.60
N TRP A 704 18.21 8.10 17.59
CA TRP A 704 18.00 9.02 18.70
C TRP A 704 16.93 8.46 19.63
N THR A 705 17.20 8.44 20.94
CA THR A 705 16.21 8.01 21.94
C THR A 705 16.21 8.92 23.16
N ASP A 706 15.02 9.21 23.66
CA ASP A 706 14.76 9.84 24.95
C ASP A 706 14.32 8.82 26.03
N GLY A 707 14.40 7.52 25.72
CA GLY A 707 13.90 6.41 26.53
C GLY A 707 12.46 6.00 26.22
N THR A 708 11.71 6.82 25.47
CA THR A 708 10.32 6.53 25.03
C THR A 708 10.27 6.37 23.51
N HIS A 709 10.78 7.36 22.79
CA HIS A 709 10.81 7.41 21.33
C HIS A 709 12.11 6.83 20.80
N ASN A 710 12.05 6.32 19.57
CA ASN A 710 13.17 5.73 18.85
C ASN A 710 13.18 6.24 17.41
N VAL A 711 13.98 7.27 17.15
CA VAL A 711 14.08 7.92 15.84
C VAL A 711 15.26 7.30 15.09
N ARG A 712 15.00 6.28 14.28
CA ARG A 712 16.04 5.53 13.56
C ARG A 712 16.22 6.07 12.14
N THR A 713 17.47 6.26 11.71
CA THR A 713 17.82 6.61 10.33
C THR A 713 18.88 5.64 9.80
N PRO A 714 18.66 4.98 8.64
CA PRO A 714 19.64 4.06 8.06
C PRO A 714 20.84 4.79 7.44
N ILE A 715 21.98 4.10 7.41
CA ILE A 715 23.22 4.49 6.71
C ILE A 715 23.53 3.42 5.67
N ALA A 716 23.77 3.82 4.43
CA ALA A 716 24.17 2.95 3.32
C ALA A 716 25.44 3.47 2.65
N LEU A 717 26.56 2.74 2.76
CA LEU A 717 27.80 3.03 2.04
C LEU A 717 28.01 2.02 0.93
N PHE A 718 28.36 2.45 -0.29
CA PHE A 718 28.47 1.53 -1.42
C PHE A 718 29.40 2.04 -2.52
N ASN A 719 30.01 1.11 -3.26
CA ASN A 719 30.75 1.46 -4.46
C ASN A 719 29.79 1.69 -5.64
N ASN A 720 29.89 2.85 -6.27
CA ASN A 720 29.21 3.19 -7.51
C ASN A 720 29.98 2.59 -8.70
N MET A 721 29.74 1.32 -9.00
CA MET A 721 30.35 0.68 -10.15
C MET A 721 29.88 1.39 -11.44
N PRO A 722 30.80 1.82 -12.33
CA PRO A 722 30.43 2.37 -13.63
C PRO A 722 29.77 1.27 -14.47
N THR A 723 28.45 1.24 -14.48
CA THR A 723 27.66 0.40 -15.39
C THR A 723 27.61 1.06 -16.76
N ILE A 724 27.58 0.23 -17.80
CA ILE A 724 27.60 0.59 -19.23
C ILE A 724 26.54 1.67 -19.59
N TRP A 725 25.46 1.78 -18.82
CA TRP A 725 24.38 2.76 -18.98
C TRP A 725 24.79 4.24 -18.75
N ALA A 726 25.85 4.51 -17.97
CA ALA A 726 26.33 5.88 -17.76
C ALA A 726 26.86 6.55 -19.04
N SER A 727 27.13 5.77 -20.10
CA SER A 727 27.59 6.28 -21.39
C SER A 727 26.47 6.82 -22.30
N LEU A 728 25.20 6.56 -22.01
CA LEU A 728 24.08 6.98 -22.86
C LEU A 728 23.49 8.36 -22.47
N GLY A 729 23.84 8.90 -21.31
CA GLY A 729 23.33 10.19 -20.81
C GLY A 729 24.27 11.39 -20.97
N SER A 730 25.49 11.20 -21.47
CA SER A 730 26.40 12.33 -21.73
C SER A 730 26.24 12.83 -23.16
N THR A 731 25.28 13.72 -23.40
CA THR A 731 25.36 14.63 -24.55
C THR A 731 26.40 15.71 -24.23
N SER A 732 27.68 15.37 -24.35
CA SER A 732 28.77 16.31 -24.61
C SER A 732 29.06 16.26 -26.12
N PRO A 733 29.30 17.41 -26.79
CA PRO A 733 29.29 17.49 -28.25
C PRO A 733 30.43 16.64 -28.83
N LEU A 734 30.08 15.47 -29.37
CA LEU A 734 30.98 14.66 -30.17
C LEU A 734 31.41 15.47 -31.38
N GLU A 735 32.67 15.93 -31.30
CA GLU A 735 33.40 16.47 -32.43
C GLU A 735 33.27 15.54 -33.64
N LYS A 736 33.02 16.18 -34.78
CA LYS A 736 33.03 15.63 -36.13
C LYS A 736 34.16 14.61 -36.32
N ASN A 737 33.83 13.33 -36.35
CA ASN A 737 34.59 12.35 -37.12
C ASN A 737 33.65 11.27 -37.65
N THR A 738 33.02 11.58 -38.78
CA THR A 738 32.36 10.62 -39.65
C THR A 738 33.40 9.68 -40.27
N GLN A 739 33.35 8.40 -39.89
CA GLN A 739 33.83 7.30 -40.73
C GLN A 739 32.66 6.29 -40.84
N PRO A 740 32.12 6.05 -42.05
CA PRO A 740 30.97 5.17 -42.22
C PRO A 740 31.41 3.72 -42.11
N TRP A 741 30.91 3.02 -41.10
CA TRP A 741 31.01 1.56 -41.03
C TRP A 741 29.83 0.93 -41.78
N ASN A 742 30.15 0.35 -42.95
CA ASN A 742 29.27 -0.51 -43.72
C ASN A 742 29.33 -1.94 -43.16
N ALA A 743 28.23 -2.47 -42.63
CA ALA A 743 27.95 -3.91 -42.60
C ALA A 743 26.44 -4.18 -42.42
N PRO A 744 25.91 -5.29 -43.00
CA PRO A 744 24.52 -5.39 -43.43
C PRO A 744 23.57 -5.93 -42.35
N ALA A 745 22.34 -5.42 -42.40
CA ALA A 745 21.19 -5.89 -41.64
C ALA A 745 20.87 -7.36 -41.94
N VAL A 746 20.65 -8.16 -40.91
CA VAL A 746 20.05 -9.49 -41.06
C VAL A 746 18.98 -9.69 -39.98
N PHE A 747 17.81 -10.10 -40.47
CA PHE A 747 16.65 -10.71 -39.79
C PHE A 747 15.43 -9.83 -39.53
N ASN A 748 14.64 -9.68 -40.61
CA ASN A 748 13.19 -9.91 -40.58
C ASN A 748 12.93 -11.43 -40.51
N ASN A 749 12.17 -11.87 -39.51
CA ASN A 749 11.01 -12.78 -39.62
C ASN A 749 10.44 -13.03 -38.23
#